data_AF-A0A3M5JZM1-F1
#
_entry.id   AF-A0A3M5JZM1-F1
#
_cell.length_a   1.000
_cell.length_b   1.000
_cell.length_c   1.000
_cell.angle_alpha   90.00
_cell.angle_beta   90.00
_cell.angle_gamma   90.00
#
_symmetry.space_group_name_H-M   'P 1'
#
loop_
_entity.id
_entity.type
_entity.pdbx_description
1 polymer ?
#
loop_
_entity_poly.entity_id
_entity_poly.type
_entity_poly.pdbx_seq_one_letter_code
_entity_poly.pdbx_strand_id
1 'polypeptide(L)'
;MFALWYGKGPGVDRCGDVFKHGNSAGVAANGGVLILAGDDHGCKSSTIAHQSEHAFIASMIPVLNPSNVQEILDYGIIGWELSRYSGCWVAMKTIAENVDSSAVVEVDPLRVKTRIPEDFALPEGGLHIRWPDPPLAQEARLNTYKIYAARAFARANQLNKVVIDSAQPRLGIITTGKSYLDVRQALEELGIDQELCDRVGIRVLKVGMSWPLEPVSVHDFAEGLDEILVVEEKRSVIEDQLTGQLYNWPVDRRPVVVGEFDEQGRSLLPNLSELTPAMIARVIAKRLAPFYSSPQIEARLQFLNDKEQALQAPLFNTQRTPHFCSGCPHNTSTRVPEGSRALAGIGCHYMTIWMDRETDTFTQMGGEGVTWIGQAPFTETPHVFQNLGDGTYFHSGHLALRAAVASKVNITYKILYNDAVAMTGGQPIDGVLRVDQLSRQVFNEGVQRIALVSDEPDKYPSRQDFAPITTFHHRRDLDSVQRELREFKGVSVIIYDQTCATEKRRRRKRGTMPDLEKRALINPAVCEGCGDCGVKSGCLSVLPKETAQGRKREIDQSACNKDFSCVEGFCPSFVTVRGGKLRKPALPKQVEAFARLPEPVLPSLERPFNILLPGVGGTGVTTVGAMLGYAANLEGKGCSVLDQAGLAQKFGPVVSHIRIAARQQDLFAVRIAAGEAHLLLGCDLLVAAGPDAIAKLDSKISHAVVNSQQTPTAEFTRNPDAVFPAEAMKQTIIEAVGAAKTHFVEATSLATRLMGDSIASNLFMLGYAFQLGLIPLTSAAIEKAIELNGVAVNLNQQAFLWGRRTAHDPAAVEAFVNPQQKVSEPQPMDLDQRIQNNVETLKAYQNGAYAKRYVELVQRVRDTESRVFPGQQPMLSEAVAFNYFKLLAYKDEYEVARLYSNGEFTRQLEAQFEGDYRLEFHLAPSWLARRDPHNGLPRKRSFGPWMLRAFNVLAKFKFLRGTALDPFGHSLERKQERDLIDSYVRDIELILQHLQAQNRHTALSLARLPERIRGYGYIKESAMKAAALQADILRKSLESGEVVAPKLYEAAA
;
A
#
# COMPACT_ATOMS: atom_id res chain seq x y z
N MET A 1 28.82 -19.15 -24.01
CA MET A 1 27.51 -18.46 -23.97
C MET A 1 26.88 -18.73 -22.62
N PHE A 2 26.51 -17.68 -21.92
CA PHE A 2 25.83 -17.77 -20.63
C PHE A 2 24.38 -17.34 -20.80
N ALA A 3 23.46 -18.01 -20.09
CA ALA A 3 22.07 -17.60 -20.02
C ALA A 3 21.62 -17.45 -18.57
N LEU A 4 20.71 -16.51 -18.36
CA LEU A 4 19.99 -16.30 -17.13
C LEU A 4 18.49 -16.25 -17.46
N TRP A 5 17.71 -17.07 -16.79
CA TRP A 5 16.25 -16.98 -16.78
C TRP A 5 15.78 -16.56 -15.39
N TYR A 6 14.69 -15.81 -15.29
CA TYR A 6 14.06 -15.54 -14.00
C TYR A 6 12.54 -15.66 -14.08
N GLY A 7 11.92 -16.04 -12.97
CA GLY A 7 10.47 -16.05 -12.83
C GLY A 7 10.04 -16.21 -11.37
N LYS A 8 8.86 -15.68 -11.03
CA LYS A 8 8.22 -16.01 -9.75
C LYS A 8 7.69 -17.45 -9.79
N GLY A 9 7.38 -18.01 -8.63
CA GLY A 9 6.83 -19.36 -8.46
C GLY A 9 5.87 -19.86 -9.55
N PRO A 10 4.70 -19.23 -9.80
CA PRO A 10 3.78 -19.65 -10.87
C PRO A 10 4.38 -19.63 -12.28
N GLY A 11 5.40 -18.79 -12.52
CA GLY A 11 6.16 -18.78 -13.76
C GLY A 11 7.07 -20.01 -13.91
N VAL A 12 7.60 -20.53 -12.79
CA VAL A 12 8.34 -21.81 -12.75
C VAL A 12 7.43 -22.95 -13.18
N ASP A 13 6.22 -23.04 -12.60
CA ASP A 13 5.24 -24.08 -12.95
C ASP A 13 4.86 -24.04 -14.44
N ARG A 14 4.67 -22.84 -14.99
CA ARG A 14 4.37 -22.64 -16.41
C ARG A 14 5.50 -23.10 -17.34
N CYS A 15 6.74 -23.08 -16.87
CA CYS A 15 7.93 -23.41 -17.65
C CYS A 15 8.33 -24.90 -17.60
N GLY A 16 7.53 -25.78 -16.97
CA GLY A 16 7.87 -27.20 -16.81
C GLY A 16 8.30 -27.91 -18.10
N ASP A 17 7.65 -27.64 -19.23
CA ASP A 17 8.04 -28.19 -20.54
C ASP A 17 9.42 -27.69 -21.01
N VAL A 18 9.63 -26.37 -20.94
CA VAL A 18 10.90 -25.72 -21.29
C VAL A 18 12.05 -26.23 -20.43
N PHE A 19 11.83 -26.37 -19.12
CA PHE A 19 12.84 -26.85 -18.18
C PHE A 19 13.23 -28.30 -18.43
N LYS A 20 12.25 -29.19 -18.70
CA LYS A 20 12.52 -30.59 -19.04
C LYS A 20 13.33 -30.72 -20.32
N HIS A 21 12.91 -30.04 -21.39
CA HIS A 21 13.64 -30.06 -22.67
C HIS A 21 15.05 -29.45 -22.56
N GLY A 22 15.15 -28.28 -21.92
CA GLY A 22 16.41 -27.56 -21.73
C GLY A 22 17.43 -28.36 -20.92
N ASN A 23 17.03 -28.90 -19.77
CA ASN A 23 17.94 -29.64 -18.89
C ASN A 23 18.33 -31.02 -19.45
N SER A 24 17.39 -31.73 -20.10
CA SER A 24 17.66 -32.99 -20.80
C SER A 24 18.79 -32.82 -21.82
N ALA A 25 18.66 -31.82 -22.70
CA ALA A 25 19.69 -31.48 -23.67
C ALA A 25 20.99 -31.02 -22.96
N GLY A 26 20.88 -30.12 -22.00
CA GLY A 26 21.97 -29.60 -21.19
C GLY A 26 22.63 -28.33 -21.76
N VAL A 27 23.85 -28.06 -21.32
CA VAL A 27 24.63 -26.86 -21.72
C VAL A 27 25.90 -27.22 -22.47
N ALA A 28 26.47 -26.25 -23.20
CA ALA A 28 27.74 -26.41 -23.90
C ALA A 28 28.94 -26.40 -22.92
N ALA A 29 30.06 -27.02 -23.32
CA ALA A 29 31.28 -27.12 -22.49
C ALA A 29 31.85 -25.77 -22.01
N ASN A 30 31.63 -24.71 -22.79
CA ASN A 30 32.08 -23.34 -22.49
C ASN A 30 30.89 -22.42 -22.13
N GLY A 31 29.77 -22.98 -21.71
CA GLY A 31 28.54 -22.25 -21.39
C GLY A 31 27.93 -22.70 -20.08
N GLY A 32 26.89 -21.98 -19.64
CA GLY A 32 26.15 -22.29 -18.43
C GLY A 32 24.79 -21.60 -18.44
N VAL A 33 23.81 -22.24 -17.81
CA VAL A 33 22.44 -21.74 -17.69
C VAL A 33 22.07 -21.69 -16.22
N LEU A 34 21.70 -20.50 -15.77
CA LEU A 34 21.22 -20.24 -14.42
C LEU A 34 19.74 -19.82 -14.46
N ILE A 35 18.93 -20.40 -13.58
CA ILE A 35 17.50 -20.17 -13.47
C ILE A 35 17.23 -19.55 -12.09
N LEU A 36 16.66 -18.35 -12.03
CA LEU A 36 16.30 -17.70 -10.78
C LEU A 36 14.81 -17.89 -10.49
N ALA A 37 14.49 -18.56 -9.38
CA ALA A 37 13.12 -18.67 -8.90
C ALA A 37 12.87 -17.70 -7.76
N GLY A 38 11.93 -16.78 -7.93
CA GLY A 38 11.45 -15.89 -6.88
C GLY A 38 10.26 -16.49 -6.14
N ASP A 39 10.50 -17.07 -4.97
CA ASP A 39 9.46 -17.63 -4.11
C ASP A 39 8.98 -16.62 -3.05
N ASP A 40 7.69 -16.66 -2.74
CA ASP A 40 7.02 -15.81 -1.75
C ASP A 40 6.26 -16.72 -0.79
N HIS A 41 6.94 -17.18 0.26
CA HIS A 41 6.38 -18.12 1.23
C HIS A 41 5.22 -17.51 2.03
N GLY A 42 5.32 -16.22 2.38
CA GLY A 42 4.30 -15.47 3.11
C GLY A 42 3.18 -14.90 2.23
N CYS A 43 3.26 -15.07 0.89
CA CYS A 43 2.29 -14.57 -0.08
C CYS A 43 2.02 -13.05 0.05
N LYS A 44 3.04 -12.24 0.38
CA LYS A 44 2.87 -10.79 0.62
C LYS A 44 2.64 -9.99 -0.67
N SER A 45 3.19 -10.47 -1.78
CA SER A 45 3.20 -9.78 -3.08
C SER A 45 2.79 -10.70 -4.25
N SER A 46 2.18 -11.85 -3.92
CA SER A 46 1.85 -12.92 -4.84
C SER A 46 0.41 -13.39 -4.64
N THR A 47 -0.11 -14.19 -5.57
CA THR A 47 -1.47 -14.74 -5.50
C THR A 47 -1.55 -16.08 -4.78
N ILE A 48 -0.41 -16.76 -4.63
CA ILE A 48 -0.27 -18.01 -3.91
C ILE A 48 1.06 -18.01 -3.14
N ALA A 49 1.09 -18.66 -1.97
CA ALA A 49 2.33 -19.02 -1.30
C ALA A 49 2.99 -20.16 -2.08
N HIS A 50 4.26 -20.00 -2.48
CA HIS A 50 4.90 -20.90 -3.46
C HIS A 50 6.24 -21.46 -2.97
N GLN A 51 6.64 -22.61 -3.51
CA GLN A 51 7.94 -23.25 -3.31
C GLN A 51 8.37 -23.94 -4.60
N SER A 52 9.46 -23.47 -5.23
CA SER A 52 9.87 -23.87 -6.58
C SER A 52 10.74 -25.13 -6.63
N GLU A 53 11.36 -25.56 -5.54
CA GLU A 53 12.30 -26.70 -5.55
C GLU A 53 11.67 -27.97 -6.13
N HIS A 54 10.43 -28.31 -5.75
CA HIS A 54 9.78 -29.53 -6.24
C HIS A 54 9.59 -29.54 -7.77
N ALA A 55 9.34 -28.39 -8.40
CA ALA A 55 9.24 -28.29 -9.85
C ALA A 55 10.60 -28.51 -10.54
N PHE A 56 11.68 -28.01 -9.92
CA PHE A 56 13.05 -28.25 -10.40
C PHE A 56 13.49 -29.69 -10.20
N ILE A 57 13.16 -30.30 -9.06
CA ILE A 57 13.40 -31.73 -8.80
C ILE A 57 12.71 -32.59 -9.85
N ALA A 58 11.43 -32.30 -10.16
CA ALA A 58 10.69 -32.99 -11.23
C ALA A 58 11.29 -32.80 -12.63
N SER A 59 12.15 -31.80 -12.82
CA SER A 59 12.88 -31.51 -14.06
C SER A 59 14.36 -31.91 -13.99
N MET A 60 14.78 -32.56 -12.90
CA MET A 60 16.16 -32.97 -12.61
C MET A 60 17.18 -31.82 -12.60
N ILE A 61 16.78 -30.64 -12.18
CA ILE A 61 17.60 -29.42 -12.15
C ILE A 61 18.19 -29.23 -10.74
N PRO A 62 19.53 -29.21 -10.56
CA PRO A 62 20.17 -28.86 -9.29
C PRO A 62 19.72 -27.49 -8.76
N VAL A 63 19.51 -27.38 -7.45
CA VAL A 63 18.95 -26.19 -6.79
C VAL A 63 19.91 -25.63 -5.75
N LEU A 64 20.36 -24.40 -5.96
CA LEU A 64 21.13 -23.60 -5.02
C LEU A 64 20.21 -22.74 -4.15
N ASN A 65 20.55 -22.61 -2.87
CA ASN A 65 19.75 -21.89 -1.87
C ASN A 65 20.61 -20.85 -1.12
N PRO A 66 20.81 -19.64 -1.68
CA PRO A 66 21.55 -18.56 -1.03
C PRO A 66 20.81 -18.05 0.23
N SER A 67 21.54 -17.82 1.31
CA SER A 67 20.95 -17.31 2.55
C SER A 67 20.82 -15.79 2.61
N ASN A 68 21.70 -15.06 1.92
CA ASN A 68 21.78 -13.59 1.97
C ASN A 68 22.15 -12.99 0.60
N VAL A 69 22.21 -11.67 0.54
CA VAL A 69 22.55 -10.91 -0.68
C VAL A 69 23.95 -11.25 -1.21
N GLN A 70 24.95 -11.42 -0.34
CA GLN A 70 26.30 -11.81 -0.76
C GLN A 70 26.29 -13.17 -1.48
N GLU A 71 25.54 -14.13 -0.94
CA GLU A 71 25.46 -15.46 -1.55
C GLU A 71 24.69 -15.49 -2.86
N ILE A 72 23.80 -14.54 -3.15
CA ILE A 72 23.23 -14.41 -4.50
C ILE A 72 24.34 -14.14 -5.52
N LEU A 73 25.30 -13.27 -5.19
CA LEU A 73 26.46 -12.99 -6.05
C LEU A 73 27.37 -14.22 -6.16
N ASP A 74 27.68 -14.84 -5.03
CA ASP A 74 28.58 -15.99 -4.98
C ASP A 74 28.01 -17.21 -5.70
N TYR A 75 26.76 -17.56 -5.38
CA TYR A 75 26.05 -18.71 -5.94
C TYR A 75 25.64 -18.45 -7.40
N GLY A 76 25.53 -17.19 -7.83
CA GLY A 76 25.40 -16.86 -9.24
C GLY A 76 26.59 -17.34 -10.07
N ILE A 77 27.81 -17.04 -9.62
CA ILE A 77 29.05 -17.50 -10.28
C ILE A 77 29.20 -19.01 -10.14
N ILE A 78 29.04 -19.56 -8.93
CA ILE A 78 29.10 -21.00 -8.68
C ILE A 78 28.07 -21.75 -9.53
N GLY A 79 26.87 -21.21 -9.70
CA GLY A 79 25.79 -21.83 -10.46
C GLY A 79 26.12 -21.96 -11.95
N TRP A 80 26.74 -20.94 -12.56
CA TRP A 80 27.22 -21.06 -13.94
C TRP A 80 28.38 -22.05 -14.08
N GLU A 81 29.30 -22.10 -13.12
CA GLU A 81 30.40 -23.07 -13.11
C GLU A 81 29.91 -24.50 -12.91
N LEU A 82 28.96 -24.70 -11.98
CA LEU A 82 28.27 -25.96 -11.74
C LEU A 82 27.51 -26.42 -12.99
N SER A 83 26.78 -25.51 -13.64
CA SER A 83 26.07 -25.79 -14.89
C SER A 83 27.04 -26.22 -15.98
N ARG A 84 28.14 -25.46 -16.15
CA ARG A 84 29.19 -25.78 -17.11
C ARG A 84 29.78 -27.16 -16.88
N TYR A 85 30.17 -27.48 -15.65
CA TYR A 85 30.80 -28.75 -15.32
C TYR A 85 29.83 -29.94 -15.47
N SER A 86 28.65 -29.85 -14.86
CA SER A 86 27.68 -30.96 -14.82
C SER A 86 26.94 -31.19 -16.13
N GLY A 87 26.89 -30.17 -17.01
CA GLY A 87 26.03 -30.18 -18.19
C GLY A 87 24.54 -29.96 -17.87
N CYS A 88 24.16 -29.79 -16.61
CA CYS A 88 22.80 -29.45 -16.19
C CYS A 88 22.53 -27.95 -16.35
N TRP A 89 21.26 -27.60 -16.48
CA TRP A 89 20.80 -26.27 -16.07
C TRP A 89 20.81 -26.23 -14.53
N VAL A 90 21.07 -25.07 -13.94
CA VAL A 90 21.11 -24.93 -12.47
C VAL A 90 20.08 -23.88 -12.05
N ALA A 91 19.30 -24.20 -11.02
CA ALA A 91 18.38 -23.26 -10.39
C ALA A 91 19.00 -22.63 -9.14
N MET A 92 18.60 -21.40 -8.86
CA MET A 92 18.85 -20.69 -7.62
C MET A 92 17.53 -20.17 -7.09
N LYS A 93 17.13 -20.65 -5.91
CA LYS A 93 15.93 -20.17 -5.22
C LYS A 93 16.26 -18.88 -4.47
N THR A 94 15.39 -17.90 -4.67
CA THR A 94 15.47 -16.59 -4.05
C THR A 94 14.12 -16.28 -3.41
N ILE A 95 14.13 -15.49 -2.34
CA ILE A 95 12.95 -15.13 -1.58
C ILE A 95 12.99 -13.64 -1.23
N ALA A 96 11.88 -13.05 -0.81
CA ALA A 96 11.79 -11.62 -0.50
C ALA A 96 12.95 -11.13 0.40
N GLU A 97 13.35 -11.90 1.41
CA GLU A 97 14.43 -11.53 2.34
C GLU A 97 15.81 -11.38 1.70
N ASN A 98 16.08 -11.99 0.56
CA ASN A 98 17.37 -11.85 -0.12
C ASN A 98 17.30 -10.98 -1.39
N VAL A 99 16.12 -10.81 -2.01
CA VAL A 99 15.94 -9.95 -3.20
C VAL A 99 15.42 -8.54 -2.90
N ASP A 100 14.63 -8.37 -1.84
CA ASP A 100 14.09 -7.07 -1.41
C ASP A 100 14.94 -6.43 -0.30
N SER A 101 16.13 -6.99 -0.04
CA SER A 101 17.08 -6.49 0.94
C SER A 101 18.27 -5.78 0.30
N SER A 102 18.72 -4.71 0.93
CA SER A 102 20.02 -4.08 0.69
C SER A 102 21.00 -4.44 1.80
N ALA A 103 22.25 -4.73 1.44
CA ALA A 103 23.32 -5.06 2.38
C ALA A 103 24.66 -4.52 1.88
N VAL A 104 25.64 -4.37 2.79
CA VAL A 104 27.03 -4.14 2.39
C VAL A 104 27.60 -5.47 1.87
N VAL A 105 28.08 -5.48 0.62
CA VAL A 105 28.57 -6.66 -0.07
C VAL A 105 29.94 -6.43 -0.69
N GLU A 106 30.69 -7.50 -0.84
CA GLU A 106 31.98 -7.54 -1.53
C GLU A 106 31.76 -7.92 -3.00
N VAL A 107 32.15 -7.03 -3.91
CA VAL A 107 31.91 -7.15 -5.36
C VAL A 107 33.18 -7.48 -6.16
N ASP A 108 34.24 -7.96 -5.51
CA ASP A 108 35.47 -8.38 -6.20
C ASP A 108 35.16 -9.57 -7.15
N PRO A 109 35.35 -9.41 -8.47
CA PRO A 109 35.08 -10.46 -9.45
C PRO A 109 35.96 -11.72 -9.27
N LEU A 110 37.05 -11.65 -8.51
CA LEU A 110 37.97 -12.77 -8.26
C LEU A 110 37.75 -13.48 -6.92
N ARG A 111 36.75 -13.04 -6.15
CA ARG A 111 36.42 -13.58 -4.83
C ARG A 111 36.03 -15.06 -4.87
N VAL A 112 35.21 -15.43 -5.86
CA VAL A 112 34.71 -16.80 -6.02
C VAL A 112 35.71 -17.62 -6.83
N LYS A 113 36.27 -18.66 -6.23
CA LYS A 113 37.16 -19.62 -6.89
C LYS A 113 36.55 -21.02 -6.81
N THR A 114 36.14 -21.56 -7.96
CA THR A 114 35.61 -22.91 -8.05
C THR A 114 36.71 -23.93 -8.34
N ARG A 115 36.46 -25.17 -7.93
CA ARG A 115 37.31 -26.34 -8.15
C ARG A 115 36.58 -27.34 -9.02
N ILE A 116 37.27 -27.86 -10.03
CA ILE A 116 36.75 -28.92 -10.89
C ILE A 116 37.06 -30.26 -10.21
N PRO A 117 36.06 -31.14 -9.97
CA PRO A 117 36.32 -32.47 -9.45
C PRO A 117 37.19 -33.31 -10.39
N GLU A 118 38.24 -33.90 -9.85
CA GLU A 118 39.15 -34.81 -10.58
C GLU A 118 38.79 -36.29 -10.36
N ASP A 119 37.96 -36.59 -9.37
CA ASP A 119 37.64 -37.94 -8.91
C ASP A 119 36.25 -38.44 -9.36
N PHE A 120 35.71 -37.85 -10.44
CA PHE A 120 34.44 -38.24 -11.05
C PHE A 120 34.65 -38.77 -12.46
N ALA A 121 34.16 -39.99 -12.74
CA ALA A 121 34.27 -40.61 -14.05
C ALA A 121 33.26 -40.01 -15.05
N LEU A 122 33.76 -39.36 -16.11
CA LEU A 122 32.92 -38.80 -17.17
C LEU A 122 32.45 -39.88 -18.16
N PRO A 123 31.23 -39.77 -18.73
CA PRO A 123 30.77 -40.69 -19.76
C PRO A 123 31.53 -40.51 -21.08
N GLU A 124 31.47 -41.52 -21.94
CA GLU A 124 31.93 -41.40 -23.33
C GLU A 124 31.20 -40.24 -24.04
N GLY A 125 31.96 -39.35 -24.67
CA GLY A 125 31.44 -38.12 -25.28
C GLY A 125 31.16 -36.98 -24.29
N GLY A 126 31.32 -37.16 -22.98
CA GLY A 126 31.18 -36.11 -21.97
C GLY A 126 29.72 -35.71 -21.66
N LEU A 127 29.54 -34.65 -20.88
CA LEU A 127 28.23 -34.30 -20.28
C LEU A 127 27.38 -33.32 -21.11
N HIS A 128 27.99 -32.62 -22.06
CA HIS A 128 27.42 -31.42 -22.68
C HIS A 128 26.38 -31.69 -23.76
N ILE A 129 25.63 -30.63 -24.09
CA ILE A 129 24.67 -30.61 -25.20
C ILE A 129 25.38 -30.91 -26.53
N ARG A 130 24.72 -31.72 -27.37
CA ARG A 130 25.18 -32.05 -28.72
C ARG A 130 23.96 -32.25 -29.62
N TRP A 131 24.15 -32.09 -30.92
CA TRP A 131 23.11 -32.35 -31.92
C TRP A 131 23.71 -33.10 -33.12
N PRO A 132 23.01 -34.11 -33.67
CA PRO A 132 21.79 -34.73 -33.15
C PRO A 132 22.07 -35.62 -31.92
N ASP A 133 21.12 -35.72 -30.99
CA ASP A 133 21.24 -36.55 -29.76
C ASP A 133 19.89 -37.22 -29.44
N PRO A 134 19.75 -38.55 -29.58
CA PRO A 134 18.49 -39.25 -29.38
C PRO A 134 17.92 -39.07 -27.95
N PRO A 135 16.59 -38.99 -27.76
CA PRO A 135 15.99 -38.73 -26.45
C PRO A 135 16.45 -39.68 -25.33
N LEU A 136 16.52 -40.99 -25.58
CA LEU A 136 16.97 -41.97 -24.58
C LEU A 136 18.46 -41.83 -24.21
N ALA A 137 19.29 -41.31 -25.13
CA ALA A 137 20.69 -41.02 -24.83
C ALA A 137 20.83 -39.78 -23.93
N GLN A 138 19.97 -38.78 -24.12
CA GLN A 138 19.90 -37.61 -23.24
C GLN A 138 19.45 -38.01 -21.83
N GLU A 139 18.40 -38.83 -21.72
CA GLU A 139 17.89 -39.36 -20.45
C GLU A 139 18.97 -40.16 -19.72
N ALA A 140 19.61 -41.12 -20.40
CA ALA A 140 20.70 -41.89 -19.81
C ALA A 140 21.80 -40.97 -19.27
N ARG A 141 22.27 -40.00 -20.07
CA ARG A 141 23.30 -39.05 -19.65
C ARG A 141 22.88 -38.23 -18.42
N LEU A 142 21.65 -37.74 -18.40
CA LEU A 142 21.11 -36.96 -17.29
C LEU A 142 21.04 -37.79 -15.99
N ASN A 143 20.41 -38.96 -16.06
CA ASN A 143 20.07 -39.76 -14.89
C ASN A 143 21.27 -40.55 -14.34
N THR A 144 22.23 -40.96 -15.16
CA THR A 144 23.37 -41.77 -14.68
C THR A 144 24.67 -40.98 -14.52
N TYR A 145 24.80 -39.79 -15.11
CA TYR A 145 26.03 -38.99 -15.02
C TYR A 145 25.81 -37.54 -14.55
N LYS A 146 24.98 -36.74 -15.23
CA LYS A 146 24.94 -35.28 -14.98
C LYS A 146 24.55 -34.92 -13.52
N ILE A 147 23.54 -35.57 -12.96
CA ILE A 147 23.09 -35.33 -11.57
C ILE A 147 24.20 -35.69 -10.56
N TYR A 148 24.94 -36.77 -10.80
CA TYR A 148 26.05 -37.17 -9.93
C TYR A 148 27.30 -36.30 -10.12
N ALA A 149 27.54 -35.79 -11.32
CA ALA A 149 28.54 -34.76 -11.56
C ALA A 149 28.23 -33.49 -10.75
N ALA A 150 26.96 -33.08 -10.66
CA ALA A 150 26.56 -31.96 -9.80
C ALA A 150 26.89 -32.22 -8.31
N ARG A 151 26.68 -33.44 -7.80
CA ARG A 151 27.08 -33.82 -6.43
C ARG A 151 28.59 -33.79 -6.23
N ALA A 152 29.35 -34.31 -7.18
CA ALA A 152 30.82 -34.28 -7.14
C ALA A 152 31.34 -32.83 -7.11
N PHE A 153 30.75 -31.94 -7.92
CA PHE A 153 31.06 -30.51 -7.92
C PHE A 153 30.71 -29.86 -6.59
N ALA A 154 29.52 -30.14 -6.04
CA ALA A 154 29.10 -29.58 -4.76
C ALA A 154 30.05 -29.95 -3.62
N ARG A 155 30.54 -31.20 -3.59
CA ARG A 155 31.54 -31.68 -2.65
C ARG A 155 32.89 -30.97 -2.83
N ALA A 156 33.42 -30.94 -4.05
CA ALA A 156 34.73 -30.31 -4.35
C ALA A 156 34.76 -28.79 -4.02
N ASN A 157 33.60 -28.14 -4.11
CA ASN A 157 33.42 -26.71 -3.84
C ASN A 157 32.87 -26.41 -2.43
N GLN A 158 32.71 -27.43 -1.58
CA GLN A 158 32.20 -27.29 -0.21
C GLN A 158 30.91 -26.45 -0.14
N LEU A 159 29.93 -26.77 -1.00
CA LEU A 159 28.64 -26.07 -0.98
C LEU A 159 27.88 -26.34 0.33
N ASN A 160 28.10 -27.51 0.93
CA ASN A 160 27.64 -27.82 2.28
C ASN A 160 28.78 -27.51 3.27
N LYS A 161 28.52 -26.71 4.30
CA LYS A 161 29.53 -26.24 5.25
C LYS A 161 29.08 -26.46 6.68
N VAL A 162 29.92 -27.11 7.49
CA VAL A 162 29.77 -27.11 8.94
C VAL A 162 30.18 -25.73 9.44
N VAL A 163 29.21 -24.96 9.94
CA VAL A 163 29.39 -23.56 10.37
C VAL A 163 29.46 -23.40 11.88
N ILE A 164 28.99 -24.41 12.61
CA ILE A 164 29.20 -24.61 14.05
C ILE A 164 29.57 -26.08 14.19
N ASP A 165 30.65 -26.36 14.90
CA ASP A 165 31.07 -27.73 15.20
C ASP A 165 31.24 -27.95 16.69
N SER A 166 31.25 -29.22 17.11
CA SER A 166 31.50 -29.63 18.50
C SER A 166 32.31 -30.91 18.53
N ALA A 167 33.23 -31.01 19.50
CA ALA A 167 34.02 -32.22 19.72
C ALA A 167 33.21 -33.38 20.33
N GLN A 168 32.06 -33.08 20.95
CA GLN A 168 31.14 -34.07 21.53
C GLN A 168 29.72 -33.85 21.01
N PRO A 169 29.49 -34.16 19.73
CA PRO A 169 28.23 -33.83 19.08
C PRO A 169 27.06 -34.63 19.64
N ARG A 170 25.90 -33.98 19.75
CA ARG A 170 24.65 -34.57 20.24
C ARG A 170 23.45 -34.14 19.43
N LEU A 171 23.30 -32.82 19.22
CA LEU A 171 22.23 -32.24 18.40
C LEU A 171 22.81 -31.58 17.16
N GLY A 172 22.46 -32.10 15.99
CA GLY A 172 22.81 -31.51 14.71
C GLY A 172 21.65 -30.67 14.19
N ILE A 173 21.94 -29.51 13.63
CA ILE A 173 20.96 -28.69 12.91
C ILE A 173 21.40 -28.62 11.44
N ILE A 174 20.59 -29.16 10.53
CA ILE A 174 20.81 -29.03 9.09
C ILE A 174 19.85 -27.96 8.56
N THR A 175 20.38 -26.95 7.87
CA THR A 175 19.57 -25.82 7.41
C THR A 175 20.08 -25.27 6.07
N THR A 176 19.23 -24.52 5.36
CA THR A 176 19.53 -23.98 4.02
C THR A 176 18.87 -22.61 3.83
N GLY A 177 19.34 -21.86 2.83
CA GLY A 177 18.74 -20.58 2.45
C GLY A 177 18.59 -19.61 3.63
N LYS A 178 17.49 -18.85 3.66
CA LYS A 178 17.20 -17.90 4.75
C LYS A 178 17.13 -18.57 6.13
N SER A 179 16.62 -19.80 6.20
CA SER A 179 16.44 -20.50 7.47
C SER A 179 17.75 -20.66 8.23
N TYR A 180 18.90 -20.68 7.53
CA TYR A 180 20.22 -20.61 8.16
C TYR A 180 20.40 -19.36 9.03
N LEU A 181 20.03 -18.18 8.51
CA LEU A 181 20.15 -16.93 9.25
C LEU A 181 19.16 -16.88 10.42
N ASP A 182 17.98 -17.48 10.26
CA ASP A 182 17.00 -17.57 11.34
C ASP A 182 17.44 -18.55 12.44
N VAL A 183 18.11 -19.66 12.10
CA VAL A 183 18.76 -20.54 13.08
C VAL A 183 19.86 -19.80 13.84
N ARG A 184 20.70 -19.03 13.15
CA ARG A 184 21.75 -18.23 13.80
C ARG A 184 21.17 -17.17 14.74
N GLN A 185 20.12 -16.48 14.31
CA GLN A 185 19.38 -15.52 15.13
C GLN A 185 18.71 -16.20 16.34
N ALA A 186 18.10 -17.37 16.14
CA ALA A 186 17.47 -18.14 17.22
C ALA A 186 18.47 -18.57 18.30
N LEU A 187 19.65 -19.05 17.90
CA LEU A 187 20.73 -19.40 18.84
C LEU A 187 21.20 -18.16 19.63
N GLU A 188 21.38 -17.03 18.97
CA GLU A 188 21.76 -15.77 19.62
C GLU A 188 20.70 -15.31 20.64
N GLU A 189 19.42 -15.34 20.27
CA GLU A 189 18.30 -14.97 21.16
C GLU A 189 18.19 -15.87 22.40
N LEU A 190 18.52 -17.15 22.25
CA LEU A 190 18.58 -18.13 23.35
C LEU A 190 19.84 -17.96 24.22
N GLY A 191 20.78 -17.10 23.84
CA GLY A 191 22.06 -16.95 24.51
C GLY A 191 23.04 -18.11 24.27
N ILE A 192 22.85 -18.84 23.17
CA ILE A 192 23.68 -19.98 22.80
C ILE A 192 24.77 -19.50 21.85
N ASP A 193 25.90 -19.09 22.42
CA ASP A 193 27.10 -18.71 21.68
C ASP A 193 27.91 -19.93 21.20
N GLN A 194 29.02 -19.67 20.51
CA GLN A 194 29.86 -20.72 19.94
C GLN A 194 30.50 -21.62 21.01
N GLU A 195 30.90 -21.05 22.15
CA GLU A 195 31.48 -21.80 23.26
C GLU A 195 30.44 -22.71 23.92
N LEU A 196 29.20 -22.22 24.06
CA LEU A 196 28.12 -23.03 24.56
C LEU A 196 27.73 -24.14 23.58
N CYS A 197 27.69 -23.85 22.27
CA CYS A 197 27.45 -24.89 21.26
C CYS A 197 28.43 -26.06 21.39
N ASP A 198 29.72 -25.79 21.55
CA ASP A 198 30.73 -26.85 21.72
C ASP A 198 30.51 -27.63 23.03
N ARG A 199 30.27 -26.94 24.15
CA ARG A 199 30.04 -27.58 25.46
C ARG A 199 28.78 -28.45 25.51
N VAL A 200 27.70 -28.05 24.84
CA VAL A 200 26.42 -28.77 24.87
C VAL A 200 26.25 -29.77 23.72
N GLY A 201 27.20 -29.80 22.77
CA GLY A 201 27.19 -30.74 21.66
C GLY A 201 26.34 -30.33 20.47
N ILE A 202 26.22 -29.03 20.16
CA ILE A 202 25.47 -28.54 19.00
C ILE A 202 26.38 -28.40 17.78
N ARG A 203 25.98 -29.01 16.66
CA ARG A 203 26.58 -28.77 15.33
C ARG A 203 25.56 -28.13 14.39
N VAL A 204 26.03 -27.31 13.45
CA VAL A 204 25.17 -26.71 12.41
C VAL A 204 25.80 -26.94 11.04
N LEU A 205 25.06 -27.60 10.14
CA LEU A 205 25.39 -27.76 8.73
C LEU A 205 24.54 -26.82 7.89
N LYS A 206 25.20 -25.92 7.16
CA LYS A 206 24.56 -25.10 6.15
C LYS A 206 24.66 -25.80 4.79
N VAL A 207 23.53 -26.12 4.19
CA VAL A 207 23.41 -26.73 2.86
C VAL A 207 23.25 -25.65 1.79
N GLY A 208 24.20 -25.54 0.87
CA GLY A 208 24.16 -24.58 -0.24
C GLY A 208 23.43 -25.10 -1.48
N MET A 209 23.42 -26.42 -1.70
CA MET A 209 22.70 -27.08 -2.77
C MET A 209 21.70 -28.07 -2.16
N SER A 210 20.42 -27.68 -2.08
CA SER A 210 19.39 -28.50 -1.41
C SER A 210 19.01 -29.74 -2.21
N TRP A 211 19.17 -29.69 -3.54
CA TRP A 211 18.98 -30.85 -4.40
C TRP A 211 19.96 -30.83 -5.58
N PRO A 212 20.56 -31.98 -5.97
CA PRO A 212 20.58 -33.24 -5.22
C PRO A 212 21.47 -33.13 -3.96
N LEU A 213 20.99 -33.59 -2.81
CA LEU A 213 21.74 -33.53 -1.56
C LEU A 213 23.01 -34.40 -1.64
N GLU A 214 24.18 -33.78 -1.46
CA GLU A 214 25.48 -34.43 -1.51
C GLU A 214 25.70 -35.28 -0.24
N PRO A 215 25.87 -36.61 -0.32
CA PRO A 215 25.79 -37.46 0.85
C PRO A 215 27.06 -37.51 1.69
N VAL A 216 28.26 -37.27 1.14
CA VAL A 216 29.50 -37.45 1.89
C VAL A 216 29.56 -36.44 3.03
N SER A 217 29.37 -35.16 2.72
CA SER A 217 29.34 -34.09 3.72
C SER A 217 28.23 -34.27 4.76
N VAL A 218 27.07 -34.79 4.35
CA VAL A 218 25.92 -35.02 5.23
C VAL A 218 26.15 -36.21 6.16
N HIS A 219 26.74 -37.30 5.64
CA HIS A 219 27.13 -38.47 6.42
C HIS A 219 28.24 -38.12 7.44
N ASP A 220 29.28 -37.41 7.02
CA ASP A 220 30.35 -36.95 7.91
C ASP A 220 29.81 -36.03 9.02
N PHE A 221 28.77 -35.24 8.72
CA PHE A 221 28.08 -34.43 9.71
C PHE A 221 27.22 -35.26 10.68
N ALA A 222 26.58 -36.32 10.19
CA ALA A 222 25.69 -37.18 10.97
C ALA A 222 26.43 -38.05 12.01
N GLU A 223 27.73 -38.33 11.80
CA GLU A 223 28.50 -39.18 12.69
C GLU A 223 28.53 -38.63 14.13
N GLY A 224 28.16 -39.49 15.09
CA GLY A 224 28.19 -39.19 16.52
C GLY A 224 26.99 -38.39 17.05
N LEU A 225 26.02 -38.03 16.20
CA LEU A 225 24.82 -37.31 16.64
C LEU A 225 23.74 -38.24 17.21
N ASP A 226 23.06 -37.78 18.26
CA ASP A 226 21.86 -38.42 18.82
C ASP A 226 20.63 -38.04 17.96
N GLU A 227 20.54 -36.77 17.58
CA GLU A 227 19.40 -36.19 16.86
C GLU A 227 19.87 -35.17 15.80
N ILE A 228 19.18 -35.14 14.66
CA ILE A 228 19.29 -34.11 13.63
C ILE A 228 17.95 -33.39 13.49
N LEU A 229 17.95 -32.09 13.76
CA LEU A 229 16.86 -31.17 13.43
C LEU A 229 17.11 -30.54 12.06
N VAL A 230 16.22 -30.81 11.10
CA VAL A 230 16.22 -30.16 9.78
C VAL A 230 15.37 -28.91 9.84
N VAL A 231 15.97 -27.75 9.54
CA VAL A 231 15.30 -26.45 9.48
C VAL A 231 15.37 -25.93 8.05
N GLU A 232 14.33 -26.20 7.27
CA GLU A 232 14.16 -25.76 5.89
C GLU A 232 12.79 -25.16 5.63
N GLU A 233 12.65 -24.41 4.53
CA GLU A 233 11.38 -23.82 4.12
C GLU A 233 11.11 -24.11 2.63
N LYS A 234 9.91 -24.53 2.21
CA LYS A 234 8.65 -24.61 2.98
C LYS A 234 8.29 -26.05 3.34
N ARG A 235 8.05 -26.92 2.36
CA ARG A 235 7.91 -28.38 2.54
C ARG A 235 9.29 -29.05 2.50
N SER A 236 9.39 -30.21 3.13
CA SER A 236 10.62 -31.00 3.19
C SER A 236 11.23 -31.30 1.82
N VAL A 237 12.55 -31.08 1.70
CA VAL A 237 13.39 -31.44 0.55
C VAL A 237 14.68 -32.08 1.05
N ILE A 238 15.34 -31.45 2.02
CA ILE A 238 16.54 -31.96 2.68
C ILE A 238 16.18 -33.11 3.61
N GLU A 239 15.13 -32.97 4.43
CA GLU A 239 14.68 -34.00 5.37
C GLU A 239 14.34 -35.31 4.66
N ASP A 240 13.61 -35.25 3.54
CA ASP A 240 13.24 -36.41 2.72
C ASP A 240 14.47 -37.14 2.15
N GLN A 241 15.46 -36.37 1.64
CA GLN A 241 16.69 -36.94 1.10
C GLN A 241 17.59 -37.51 2.19
N LEU A 242 17.71 -36.81 3.32
CA LEU A 242 18.52 -37.19 4.47
C LEU A 242 18.03 -38.51 5.08
N THR A 243 16.72 -38.60 5.36
CA THR A 243 16.11 -39.82 5.90
C THR A 243 16.32 -40.99 4.95
N GLY A 244 16.17 -40.80 3.63
CA GLY A 244 16.48 -41.81 2.62
C GLY A 244 17.96 -42.24 2.60
N GLN A 245 18.90 -41.30 2.74
CA GLN A 245 20.33 -41.58 2.79
C GLN A 245 20.75 -42.35 4.05
N LEU A 246 20.16 -42.01 5.20
CA LEU A 246 20.44 -42.63 6.49
C LEU A 246 19.62 -43.92 6.74
N TYR A 247 18.61 -44.23 5.93
CA TYR A 247 17.70 -45.36 6.18
C TYR A 247 18.39 -46.72 6.21
N ASN A 248 19.55 -46.87 5.55
CA ASN A 248 20.34 -48.11 5.57
C ASN A 248 21.58 -48.04 6.47
N TRP A 249 21.72 -46.99 7.29
CA TRP A 249 22.82 -46.88 8.27
C TRP A 249 22.67 -47.89 9.42
N PRO A 250 23.76 -48.30 10.10
CA PRO A 250 23.67 -49.09 11.33
C PRO A 250 22.73 -48.43 12.35
N VAL A 251 21.78 -49.20 12.90
CA VAL A 251 20.71 -48.68 13.77
C VAL A 251 21.28 -48.02 15.04
N ASP A 252 22.38 -48.56 15.56
CA ASP A 252 23.12 -48.06 16.73
C ASP A 252 23.87 -46.74 16.47
N ARG A 253 24.07 -46.36 15.21
CA ARG A 253 24.78 -45.14 14.80
C ARG A 253 23.88 -44.12 14.10
N ARG A 254 22.59 -44.43 13.94
CA ARG A 254 21.67 -43.60 13.17
C ARG A 254 21.02 -42.56 14.08
N PRO A 255 21.21 -41.25 13.83
CA PRO A 255 20.51 -40.22 14.58
C PRO A 255 19.02 -40.26 14.29
N VAL A 256 18.21 -39.81 15.26
CA VAL A 256 16.80 -39.48 15.01
C VAL A 256 16.76 -38.24 14.12
N VAL A 257 16.01 -38.28 13.02
CA VAL A 257 15.84 -37.12 12.13
C VAL A 257 14.44 -36.56 12.32
N VAL A 258 14.35 -35.26 12.60
CA VAL A 258 13.11 -34.50 12.78
C VAL A 258 13.20 -33.18 12.04
N GLY A 259 12.07 -32.59 11.66
CA GLY A 259 12.04 -31.33 10.91
C GLY A 259 10.64 -30.80 10.81
N GLU A 260 9.96 -31.11 9.71
CA GLU A 260 8.54 -30.77 9.52
C GLU A 260 7.67 -31.42 10.61
N PHE A 261 8.00 -32.67 10.95
CA PHE A 261 7.36 -33.44 12.01
C PHE A 261 8.37 -33.86 13.09
N ASP A 262 7.86 -34.07 14.29
CA ASP A 262 8.60 -34.77 15.35
C ASP A 262 8.52 -36.29 15.18
N GLU A 263 9.24 -37.01 16.03
CA GLU A 263 9.33 -38.46 16.03
C GLU A 263 8.00 -39.18 16.35
N GLN A 264 6.96 -38.45 16.77
CA GLN A 264 5.58 -38.95 16.92
C GLN A 264 4.65 -38.49 15.79
N GLY A 265 5.16 -37.85 14.75
CA GLY A 265 4.37 -37.35 13.62
C GLY A 265 3.57 -36.08 13.93
N ARG A 266 3.87 -35.37 15.02
CA ARG A 266 3.24 -34.07 15.32
C ARG A 266 4.02 -32.97 14.62
N SER A 267 3.33 -31.95 14.13
CA SER A 267 4.00 -30.82 13.46
C SER A 267 4.96 -30.12 14.41
N LEU A 268 6.21 -29.95 13.96
CA LEU A 268 7.30 -29.33 14.72
C LEU A 268 7.70 -27.99 14.11
N LEU A 269 8.13 -27.98 12.85
CA LEU A 269 8.34 -26.78 12.03
C LEU A 269 7.29 -26.77 10.92
N PRO A 270 6.28 -25.88 10.97
CA PRO A 270 5.17 -25.95 10.04
C PRO A 270 5.61 -25.61 8.62
N ASN A 271 5.12 -26.39 7.66
CA ASN A 271 5.25 -26.07 6.24
C ASN A 271 4.27 -24.98 5.78
N LEU A 272 3.76 -24.13 6.69
CA LEU A 272 2.79 -23.07 6.40
C LEU A 272 3.44 -21.70 6.58
N SER A 273 3.18 -20.79 5.64
CA SER A 273 3.77 -19.44 5.65
C SER A 273 5.32 -19.47 5.68
N GLU A 274 5.94 -18.48 6.31
CA GLU A 274 7.37 -18.37 6.60
C GLU A 274 7.69 -18.86 8.02
N LEU A 275 8.83 -19.52 8.19
CA LEU A 275 9.43 -19.72 9.51
C LEU A 275 9.96 -18.40 10.05
N THR A 276 9.94 -18.28 11.38
CA THR A 276 10.48 -17.11 12.08
C THR A 276 11.55 -17.56 13.09
N PRO A 277 12.53 -16.69 13.42
CA PRO A 277 13.51 -16.99 14.47
C PRO A 277 12.87 -17.41 15.79
N ALA A 278 11.73 -16.81 16.17
CA ALA A 278 11.00 -17.16 17.38
C ALA A 278 10.47 -18.61 17.36
N MET A 279 9.92 -19.07 16.23
CA MET A 279 9.45 -20.45 16.08
C MET A 279 10.62 -21.44 16.16
N ILE A 280 11.73 -21.13 15.48
CA ILE A 280 12.94 -21.95 15.49
C ILE A 280 13.57 -21.98 16.90
N ALA A 281 13.62 -20.86 17.60
CA ALA A 281 14.13 -20.77 18.97
C ALA A 281 13.33 -21.67 19.93
N ARG A 282 12.00 -21.67 19.83
CA ARG A 282 11.14 -22.56 20.62
C ARG A 282 11.44 -24.04 20.37
N VAL A 283 11.64 -24.42 19.10
CA VAL A 283 11.96 -25.80 18.71
C VAL A 283 13.34 -26.19 19.21
N ILE A 284 14.37 -25.37 18.97
CA ILE A 284 15.74 -25.62 19.43
C ILE A 284 15.76 -25.77 20.96
N ALA A 285 15.13 -24.84 21.69
CA ALA A 285 15.10 -24.91 23.15
C ALA A 285 14.37 -26.17 23.66
N LYS A 286 13.26 -26.57 23.02
CA LYS A 286 12.53 -27.79 23.37
C LYS A 286 13.38 -29.06 23.14
N ARG A 287 14.15 -29.11 22.05
CA ARG A 287 15.03 -30.25 21.72
C ARG A 287 16.29 -30.29 22.59
N LEU A 288 16.75 -29.13 23.04
CA LEU A 288 17.89 -29.00 23.94
C LEU A 288 17.54 -29.34 25.40
N ALA A 289 16.30 -29.06 25.82
CA ALA A 289 15.81 -29.22 27.20
C ALA A 289 16.10 -30.57 27.88
N PRO A 290 16.08 -31.74 27.21
CA PRO A 290 16.38 -33.02 27.84
C PRO A 290 17.80 -33.12 28.40
N PHE A 291 18.73 -32.27 27.96
CA PHE A 291 20.12 -32.33 28.39
C PHE A 291 20.78 -30.97 28.68
N TYR A 292 20.14 -29.85 28.33
CA TYR A 292 20.59 -28.52 28.72
C TYR A 292 19.42 -27.52 28.75
N SER A 293 19.37 -26.70 29.81
CA SER A 293 18.53 -25.50 29.91
C SER A 293 19.29 -24.43 30.68
N SER A 294 18.90 -23.17 30.54
CA SER A 294 19.45 -22.06 31.30
C SER A 294 18.34 -21.04 31.66
N PRO A 295 18.52 -20.25 32.74
CA PRO A 295 17.58 -19.18 33.07
C PRO A 295 17.36 -18.17 31.93
N GLN A 296 18.38 -17.98 31.08
CA GLN A 296 18.29 -17.10 29.91
C GLN A 296 17.37 -17.68 28.82
N ILE A 297 17.49 -18.97 28.53
CA ILE A 297 16.61 -19.68 27.60
C ILE A 297 15.16 -19.59 28.08
N GLU A 298 14.92 -19.91 29.36
CA GLU A 298 13.58 -19.89 29.96
C GLU A 298 12.97 -18.48 29.93
N ALA A 299 13.75 -17.45 30.28
CA ALA A 299 13.30 -16.07 30.22
C ALA A 299 12.95 -15.62 28.79
N ARG A 300 13.72 -16.04 27.77
CA ARG A 300 13.42 -15.72 26.37
C ARG A 300 12.14 -16.42 25.90
N LEU A 301 11.95 -17.70 26.25
CA LEU A 301 10.72 -18.42 25.89
C LEU A 301 9.48 -17.81 26.54
N GLN A 302 9.58 -17.40 27.80
CA GLN A 302 8.49 -16.71 28.49
C GLN A 302 8.16 -15.37 27.80
N PHE A 303 9.17 -14.58 27.46
CA PHE A 303 8.97 -13.33 26.73
C PHE A 303 8.23 -13.53 25.39
N LEU A 304 8.61 -14.55 24.62
CA LEU A 304 7.96 -14.87 23.35
C LEU A 304 6.49 -15.28 23.56
N ASN A 305 6.19 -16.07 24.61
CA ASN A 305 4.81 -16.43 24.98
C ASN A 305 3.97 -15.20 25.34
N ASP A 306 4.48 -14.34 26.22
CA ASP A 306 3.76 -13.16 26.68
C ASP A 306 3.44 -12.21 25.51
N LYS A 307 4.40 -12.04 24.59
CA LYS A 307 4.20 -11.23 23.38
C LYS A 307 3.18 -11.81 22.43
N GLU A 308 3.20 -13.12 22.20
CA GLU A 308 2.23 -13.79 21.34
C GLU A 308 0.80 -13.63 21.89
N GLN A 309 0.62 -13.79 23.21
CA GLN A 309 -0.67 -13.57 23.87
C GLN A 309 -1.14 -12.12 23.77
N ALA A 310 -0.25 -11.14 23.98
CA ALA A 310 -0.58 -9.73 23.89
C ALA A 310 -1.07 -9.30 22.49
N LEU A 311 -0.60 -9.97 21.43
CA LEU A 311 -0.98 -9.65 20.04
C LEU A 311 -2.31 -10.29 19.60
N GLN A 312 -2.91 -11.18 20.38
CA GLN A 312 -4.20 -11.80 20.04
C GLN A 312 -5.40 -10.88 20.28
N ALA A 313 -5.25 -9.83 21.10
CA ALA A 313 -6.31 -8.85 21.33
C ALA A 313 -6.42 -7.87 20.14
N PRO A 314 -7.63 -7.62 19.59
CA PRO A 314 -7.78 -6.66 18.50
C PRO A 314 -7.49 -5.23 18.99
N LEU A 315 -6.44 -4.61 18.42
CA LEU A 315 -6.00 -3.26 18.76
C LEU A 315 -7.01 -2.19 18.29
N PHE A 316 -7.49 -2.31 17.05
CA PHE A 316 -8.51 -1.45 16.42
C PHE A 316 -8.98 -2.07 15.09
N ASN A 317 -10.16 -1.67 14.59
CA ASN A 317 -10.78 -2.27 13.39
C ASN A 317 -10.37 -1.61 12.05
N THR A 318 -9.57 -0.54 12.07
CA THR A 318 -9.15 0.16 10.86
C THR A 318 -7.89 -0.47 10.28
N GLN A 319 -7.89 -0.83 9.00
CA GLN A 319 -6.71 -1.33 8.29
C GLN A 319 -6.39 -0.47 7.06
N ARG A 320 -5.09 -0.39 6.71
CA ARG A 320 -4.64 0.29 5.49
C ARG A 320 -4.70 -0.69 4.31
N THR A 321 -5.85 -0.78 3.67
CA THR A 321 -6.04 -1.66 2.49
C THR A 321 -5.33 -1.10 1.26
N PRO A 322 -4.58 -1.93 0.48
CA PRO A 322 -4.00 -1.54 -0.80
C PRO A 322 -5.03 -0.92 -1.75
N HIS A 323 -4.68 0.19 -2.40
CA HIS A 323 -5.60 0.95 -3.25
C HIS A 323 -4.89 1.62 -4.44
N PHE A 324 -5.66 2.10 -5.40
CA PHE A 324 -5.11 2.83 -6.55
C PHE A 324 -4.44 4.16 -6.15
N CYS A 325 -3.36 4.48 -6.87
CA CYS A 325 -2.68 5.78 -6.78
C CYS A 325 -3.64 6.95 -7.06
N SER A 326 -3.39 8.12 -6.47
CA SER A 326 -4.07 9.36 -6.85
C SER A 326 -4.02 9.59 -8.35
N GLY A 327 -5.18 9.81 -8.99
CA GLY A 327 -5.31 9.98 -10.43
C GLY A 327 -5.00 8.76 -11.30
N CYS A 328 -5.01 7.56 -10.72
CA CYS A 328 -4.86 6.31 -11.48
C CYS A 328 -5.97 6.17 -12.54
N PRO A 329 -5.63 5.82 -13.80
CA PRO A 329 -6.63 5.57 -14.85
C PRO A 329 -7.61 4.45 -14.48
N HIS A 330 -7.17 3.48 -13.69
CA HIS A 330 -7.97 2.34 -13.26
C HIS A 330 -9.13 2.73 -12.35
N ASN A 331 -9.13 3.92 -11.72
CA ASN A 331 -10.30 4.40 -10.98
C ASN A 331 -11.55 4.55 -11.86
N THR A 332 -11.37 4.79 -13.16
CA THR A 332 -12.44 4.85 -14.15
C THR A 332 -12.49 3.55 -14.95
N SER A 333 -11.33 3.08 -15.44
CA SER A 333 -11.29 1.98 -16.40
C SER A 333 -11.80 0.65 -15.86
N THR A 334 -11.79 0.40 -14.54
CA THR A 334 -12.25 -0.87 -13.97
C THR A 334 -13.74 -0.90 -13.63
N ARG A 335 -14.44 0.24 -13.69
CA ARG A 335 -15.90 0.26 -13.48
C ARG A 335 -16.61 -0.47 -14.61
N VAL A 336 -17.69 -1.17 -14.27
CA VAL A 336 -18.60 -1.82 -15.22
C VAL A 336 -20.00 -1.20 -15.11
N PRO A 337 -20.84 -1.32 -16.15
CA PRO A 337 -22.22 -0.87 -16.10
C PRO A 337 -23.03 -1.66 -15.07
N GLU A 338 -24.03 -1.02 -14.48
CA GLU A 338 -25.01 -1.66 -13.59
C GLU A 338 -25.58 -2.96 -14.19
N GLY A 339 -25.68 -4.00 -13.35
CA GLY A 339 -26.09 -5.35 -13.75
C GLY A 339 -25.03 -6.14 -14.53
N SER A 340 -23.80 -5.66 -14.59
CA SER A 340 -22.68 -6.37 -15.23
C SER A 340 -21.63 -6.71 -14.18
N ARG A 341 -20.84 -7.75 -14.45
CA ARG A 341 -19.69 -8.12 -13.62
C ARG A 341 -18.40 -8.15 -14.43
N ALA A 342 -17.28 -7.91 -13.75
CA ALA A 342 -15.94 -8.07 -14.28
C ALA A 342 -15.21 -9.24 -13.61
N LEU A 343 -14.15 -9.69 -14.28
CA LEU A 343 -13.17 -10.63 -13.79
C LEU A 343 -11.84 -9.88 -13.59
N ALA A 344 -11.13 -10.19 -12.50
CA ALA A 344 -9.83 -9.59 -12.25
C ALA A 344 -8.72 -10.28 -13.06
N GLY A 345 -7.63 -9.55 -13.27
CA GLY A 345 -6.39 -10.05 -13.87
C GLY A 345 -5.21 -9.70 -12.97
N ILE A 346 -4.04 -10.28 -13.25
CA ILE A 346 -2.86 -10.05 -12.41
C ILE A 346 -2.20 -8.73 -12.82
N GLY A 347 -2.31 -7.74 -11.94
CA GLY A 347 -1.91 -6.35 -12.19
C GLY A 347 -2.52 -5.43 -11.13
N CYS A 348 -2.40 -4.11 -11.29
CA CYS A 348 -3.07 -3.18 -10.36
C CYS A 348 -4.57 -3.48 -10.25
N HIS A 349 -5.18 -3.94 -11.33
CA HIS A 349 -6.59 -4.32 -11.43
C HIS A 349 -6.94 -5.59 -10.64
N TYR A 350 -5.98 -6.33 -10.06
CA TYR A 350 -6.26 -7.35 -9.04
C TYR A 350 -6.90 -6.73 -7.78
N MET A 351 -6.50 -5.50 -7.44
CA MET A 351 -7.02 -4.81 -6.26
C MET A 351 -8.51 -4.51 -6.33
N THR A 352 -9.14 -4.61 -7.51
CA THR A 352 -10.57 -4.32 -7.64
C THR A 352 -11.46 -5.28 -6.87
N ILE A 353 -10.96 -6.48 -6.54
CA ILE A 353 -11.67 -7.53 -5.79
C ILE A 353 -12.17 -7.00 -4.43
N TRP A 354 -11.40 -6.17 -3.75
CA TRP A 354 -11.80 -5.56 -2.47
C TRP A 354 -12.17 -4.08 -2.61
N MET A 355 -12.37 -3.59 -3.84
CA MET A 355 -12.70 -2.20 -4.10
C MET A 355 -14.17 -1.93 -4.44
N ASP A 356 -15.05 -2.91 -4.25
CA ASP A 356 -16.50 -2.77 -4.51
C ASP A 356 -16.76 -2.27 -5.94
N ARG A 357 -16.34 -3.09 -6.91
CA ARG A 357 -16.33 -2.77 -8.35
C ARG A 357 -17.01 -3.84 -9.18
N GLU A 358 -17.89 -4.65 -8.59
CA GLU A 358 -18.55 -5.77 -9.26
C GLU A 358 -17.52 -6.65 -10.00
N THR A 359 -16.37 -6.87 -9.36
CA THR A 359 -15.26 -7.64 -9.95
C THR A 359 -14.98 -8.85 -9.08
N ASP A 360 -15.25 -10.02 -9.64
CA ASP A 360 -15.11 -11.29 -8.94
C ASP A 360 -13.94 -12.08 -9.50
N THR A 361 -13.44 -13.00 -8.67
CA THR A 361 -12.44 -14.02 -9.02
C THR A 361 -11.16 -13.46 -9.68
N PHE A 362 -10.20 -14.34 -9.88
CA PHE A 362 -8.94 -14.08 -10.56
C PHE A 362 -8.34 -15.42 -10.98
N THR A 363 -7.32 -15.38 -11.82
CA THR A 363 -6.65 -16.56 -12.33
C THR A 363 -5.18 -16.25 -12.60
N GLN A 364 -4.38 -17.27 -12.97
CA GLN A 364 -2.97 -17.08 -13.30
C GLN A 364 -2.77 -16.11 -14.46
N MET A 365 -1.60 -15.46 -14.48
CA MET A 365 -1.21 -14.54 -15.55
C MET A 365 -1.17 -15.25 -16.92
N GLY A 366 -1.96 -14.74 -17.87
CA GLY A 366 -2.21 -15.34 -19.19
C GLY A 366 -3.39 -16.31 -19.24
N GLY A 367 -4.11 -16.51 -18.13
CA GLY A 367 -5.37 -17.27 -18.08
C GLY A 367 -6.61 -16.36 -18.02
N GLU A 368 -6.42 -15.04 -17.95
CA GLU A 368 -7.49 -14.06 -17.79
C GLU A 368 -8.61 -14.24 -18.83
N GLY A 369 -9.85 -14.38 -18.36
CA GLY A 369 -11.06 -14.53 -19.16
C GLY A 369 -11.36 -15.97 -19.56
N VAL A 370 -10.39 -16.89 -19.49
CA VAL A 370 -10.59 -18.31 -19.87
C VAL A 370 -11.48 -19.04 -18.87
N THR A 371 -11.50 -18.62 -17.60
CA THR A 371 -12.44 -19.14 -16.60
C THR A 371 -13.90 -18.97 -17.02
N TRP A 372 -14.20 -17.95 -17.83
CA TRP A 372 -15.53 -17.74 -18.39
C TRP A 372 -15.95 -18.85 -19.35
N ILE A 373 -15.01 -19.47 -20.07
CA ILE A 373 -15.31 -20.56 -21.00
C ILE A 373 -15.98 -21.73 -20.28
N GLY A 374 -15.50 -22.05 -19.08
CA GLY A 374 -16.10 -23.08 -18.24
C GLY A 374 -17.38 -22.63 -17.53
N GLN A 375 -17.55 -21.34 -17.24
CA GLN A 375 -18.70 -20.82 -16.48
C GLN A 375 -19.92 -20.51 -17.37
N ALA A 376 -19.69 -19.96 -18.57
CA ALA A 376 -20.74 -19.42 -19.44
C ALA A 376 -21.91 -20.38 -19.72
N PRO A 377 -21.71 -21.71 -19.88
CA PRO A 377 -22.81 -22.64 -20.10
C PRO A 377 -23.70 -22.91 -18.87
N PHE A 378 -23.24 -22.53 -17.67
CA PHE A 378 -23.87 -22.91 -16.39
C PHE A 378 -24.36 -21.71 -15.57
N THR A 379 -24.55 -20.55 -16.20
CA THR A 379 -25.01 -19.32 -15.53
C THR A 379 -26.00 -18.56 -16.40
N GLU A 380 -26.88 -17.80 -15.76
CA GLU A 380 -27.79 -16.86 -16.43
C GLU A 380 -27.09 -15.56 -16.85
N THR A 381 -25.86 -15.32 -16.37
CA THR A 381 -25.07 -14.15 -16.75
C THR A 381 -24.71 -14.23 -18.24
N PRO A 382 -25.18 -13.32 -19.11
CA PRO A 382 -25.01 -13.49 -20.56
C PRO A 382 -23.62 -13.06 -21.07
N HIS A 383 -22.90 -12.26 -20.28
CA HIS A 383 -21.66 -11.58 -20.66
C HIS A 383 -20.85 -11.17 -19.43
N VAL A 384 -19.51 -11.17 -19.54
CA VAL A 384 -18.60 -10.64 -18.52
C VAL A 384 -17.54 -9.72 -19.14
N PHE A 385 -16.99 -8.82 -18.32
CA PHE A 385 -15.81 -8.01 -18.67
C PHE A 385 -14.54 -8.62 -18.07
N GLN A 386 -13.46 -8.76 -18.83
CA GLN A 386 -12.16 -9.20 -18.28
C GLN A 386 -11.19 -8.03 -18.21
N ASN A 387 -10.75 -7.63 -17.02
CA ASN A 387 -9.67 -6.66 -16.89
C ASN A 387 -8.32 -7.35 -17.19
N LEU A 388 -7.53 -6.78 -18.09
CA LEU A 388 -6.24 -7.33 -18.50
C LEU A 388 -5.23 -6.19 -18.69
N GLY A 389 -4.05 -6.30 -18.09
CA GLY A 389 -2.97 -5.33 -18.31
C GLY A 389 -2.31 -5.51 -19.68
N ASP A 390 -1.73 -4.44 -20.24
CA ASP A 390 -0.89 -4.49 -21.44
C ASP A 390 0.35 -5.39 -21.27
N GLY A 391 1.04 -5.31 -20.14
CA GLY A 391 2.15 -6.20 -19.83
C GLY A 391 1.75 -7.68 -19.79
N THR A 392 0.60 -7.98 -19.17
CA THR A 392 0.06 -9.34 -19.13
C THR A 392 -0.38 -9.82 -20.50
N TYR A 393 -1.04 -8.96 -21.29
CA TYR A 393 -1.42 -9.27 -22.66
C TYR A 393 -0.20 -9.66 -23.50
N PHE A 394 0.85 -8.85 -23.44
CA PHE A 394 2.11 -9.08 -24.16
C PHE A 394 2.77 -10.39 -23.74
N HIS A 395 2.89 -10.62 -22.43
CA HIS A 395 3.54 -11.82 -21.89
C HIS A 395 2.83 -13.12 -22.31
N SER A 396 1.52 -13.21 -22.09
CA SER A 396 0.77 -14.46 -22.35
C SER A 396 -0.74 -14.30 -22.52
N GLY A 397 -1.32 -13.14 -22.22
CA GLY A 397 -2.77 -12.91 -22.30
C GLY A 397 -3.34 -12.97 -23.72
N HIS A 398 -2.51 -12.79 -24.76
CA HIS A 398 -2.94 -12.99 -26.13
C HIS A 398 -3.42 -14.44 -26.40
N LEU A 399 -2.83 -15.44 -25.74
CA LEU A 399 -3.24 -16.85 -25.86
C LEU A 399 -4.63 -17.08 -25.23
N ALA A 400 -4.91 -16.43 -24.10
CA ALA A 400 -6.22 -16.48 -23.46
C ALA A 400 -7.30 -15.85 -24.35
N LEU A 401 -7.02 -14.69 -24.95
CA LEU A 401 -7.93 -14.05 -25.90
C LEU A 401 -8.22 -14.96 -27.10
N ARG A 402 -7.19 -15.59 -27.67
CA ARG A 402 -7.35 -16.58 -28.75
C ARG A 402 -8.27 -17.73 -28.35
N ALA A 403 -8.09 -18.29 -27.15
CA ALA A 403 -8.93 -19.37 -26.63
C ALA A 403 -10.39 -18.92 -26.48
N ALA A 404 -10.64 -17.72 -25.93
CA ALA A 404 -11.99 -17.16 -25.82
C ALA A 404 -12.66 -16.97 -27.20
N VAL A 405 -11.91 -16.50 -28.20
CA VAL A 405 -12.41 -16.36 -29.58
C VAL A 405 -12.79 -17.73 -30.15
N ALA A 406 -11.93 -18.73 -29.99
CA ALA A 406 -12.18 -20.09 -30.45
C ALA A 406 -13.42 -20.72 -29.80
N SER A 407 -13.64 -20.45 -28.51
CA SER A 407 -14.80 -20.94 -27.76
C SER A 407 -16.10 -20.18 -28.01
N LYS A 408 -16.08 -19.06 -28.75
CA LYS A 408 -17.26 -18.25 -29.10
C LYS A 408 -18.08 -17.77 -27.89
N VAL A 409 -17.42 -17.57 -26.76
CA VAL A 409 -18.08 -17.07 -25.53
C VAL A 409 -18.30 -15.56 -25.62
N ASN A 410 -19.35 -15.07 -24.96
CA ASN A 410 -19.64 -13.64 -24.91
C ASN A 410 -18.80 -12.98 -23.82
N ILE A 411 -17.76 -12.25 -24.19
CA ILE A 411 -16.83 -11.62 -23.25
C ILE A 411 -16.24 -10.35 -23.87
N THR A 412 -16.06 -9.31 -23.05
CA THR A 412 -15.30 -8.12 -23.44
C THR A 412 -13.98 -8.07 -22.68
N TYR A 413 -12.86 -8.19 -23.40
CA TYR A 413 -11.54 -7.95 -22.83
C TYR A 413 -11.28 -6.45 -22.73
N LYS A 414 -11.05 -5.96 -21.52
CA LYS A 414 -10.62 -4.59 -21.21
C LYS A 414 -9.11 -4.59 -21.07
N ILE A 415 -8.40 -4.35 -22.17
CA ILE A 415 -6.95 -4.22 -22.18
C ILE A 415 -6.60 -2.81 -21.67
N LEU A 416 -6.21 -2.74 -20.40
CA LEU A 416 -5.93 -1.53 -19.66
C LEU A 416 -4.48 -1.08 -19.93
N TYR A 417 -4.27 -0.46 -21.08
CA TYR A 417 -2.97 -0.01 -21.57
C TYR A 417 -2.48 1.22 -20.80
N ASN A 418 -1.43 1.05 -20.01
CA ASN A 418 -0.89 2.09 -19.14
C ASN A 418 0.62 2.36 -19.37
N ASP A 419 1.23 1.67 -20.34
CA ASP A 419 2.61 1.83 -20.79
C ASP A 419 3.64 1.55 -19.67
N ALA A 420 3.30 0.69 -18.71
CA ALA A 420 4.19 0.28 -17.63
C ALA A 420 3.74 -1.02 -16.95
N VAL A 421 4.70 -1.90 -16.62
CA VAL A 421 4.48 -2.96 -15.62
C VAL A 421 4.44 -2.32 -14.23
N ALA A 422 3.27 -1.75 -13.90
CA ALA A 422 3.15 -0.74 -12.85
C ALA A 422 3.37 -1.29 -11.43
N MET A 423 2.93 -2.51 -11.13
CA MET A 423 3.08 -3.11 -9.79
C MET A 423 4.53 -3.49 -9.46
N THR A 424 5.39 -3.73 -10.45
CA THR A 424 6.81 -4.09 -10.25
C THR A 424 7.74 -2.87 -10.24
N GLY A 425 7.17 -1.67 -10.00
CA GLY A 425 7.94 -0.44 -9.95
C GLY A 425 8.03 0.31 -11.29
N GLY A 426 7.24 -0.06 -12.30
CA GLY A 426 7.12 0.68 -13.56
C GLY A 426 8.17 0.32 -14.61
N GLN A 427 8.50 -0.97 -14.71
CA GLN A 427 9.38 -1.49 -15.75
C GLN A 427 8.70 -1.39 -17.12
N PRO A 428 9.44 -1.22 -18.22
CA PRO A 428 8.89 -1.42 -19.56
C PRO A 428 8.52 -2.89 -19.75
N ILE A 429 7.63 -3.17 -20.71
CA ILE A 429 7.41 -4.54 -21.18
C ILE A 429 8.62 -5.03 -21.98
N ASP A 430 8.78 -6.35 -22.11
CA ASP A 430 9.86 -6.95 -22.88
C ASP A 430 9.66 -6.76 -24.39
N GLY A 431 10.06 -5.61 -24.92
CA GLY A 431 9.90 -5.24 -26.32
C GLY A 431 9.04 -4.00 -26.50
N VAL A 432 8.30 -3.92 -27.61
CA VAL A 432 7.46 -2.75 -27.95
C VAL A 432 6.07 -3.23 -28.34
N LEU A 433 5.05 -2.70 -27.66
CA LEU A 433 3.65 -2.90 -27.99
C LEU A 433 2.98 -1.53 -28.07
N ARG A 434 2.87 -0.97 -29.27
CA ARG A 434 2.10 0.26 -29.46
C ARG A 434 0.61 -0.05 -29.57
N VAL A 435 -0.22 0.95 -29.29
CA VAL A 435 -1.70 0.80 -29.30
C VAL A 435 -2.24 0.44 -30.69
N ASP A 436 -1.66 0.98 -31.77
CA ASP A 436 -1.98 0.62 -33.16
C ASP A 436 -1.67 -0.85 -33.44
N GLN A 437 -0.48 -1.32 -33.03
CA GLN A 437 -0.07 -2.72 -33.17
C GLN A 437 -0.98 -3.67 -32.37
N LEU A 438 -1.31 -3.30 -31.12
CA LEU A 438 -2.24 -4.03 -30.28
C LEU A 438 -3.61 -4.20 -30.96
N SER A 439 -4.15 -3.12 -31.54
CA SER A 439 -5.43 -3.19 -32.26
C SER A 439 -5.41 -4.19 -33.43
N ARG A 440 -4.29 -4.24 -34.17
CA ARG A 440 -4.10 -5.19 -35.27
C ARG A 440 -3.91 -6.62 -34.78
N GLN A 441 -3.17 -6.82 -33.69
CA GLN A 441 -2.99 -8.14 -33.10
C GLN A 441 -4.32 -8.75 -32.67
N VAL A 442 -5.13 -8.03 -31.88
CA VAL A 442 -6.44 -8.56 -31.45
C VAL A 442 -7.40 -8.76 -32.62
N PHE A 443 -7.34 -7.91 -33.65
CA PHE A 443 -8.12 -8.09 -34.88
C PHE A 443 -7.74 -9.38 -35.61
N ASN A 444 -6.44 -9.65 -35.76
CA ASN A 444 -5.94 -10.85 -36.43
C ASN A 444 -6.19 -12.15 -35.64
N GLU A 445 -6.38 -12.06 -34.32
CA GLU A 445 -6.86 -13.19 -33.50
C GLU A 445 -8.35 -13.50 -33.71
N GLY A 446 -9.09 -12.67 -34.47
CA GLY A 446 -10.50 -12.90 -34.82
C GLY A 446 -11.51 -12.07 -34.03
N VAL A 447 -11.07 -11.04 -33.29
CA VAL A 447 -11.98 -10.11 -32.60
C VAL A 447 -12.76 -9.28 -33.62
N GLN A 448 -14.08 -9.21 -33.46
CA GLN A 448 -14.98 -8.55 -34.42
C GLN A 448 -15.40 -7.14 -34.02
N ARG A 449 -15.14 -6.72 -32.77
CA ARG A 449 -15.46 -5.37 -32.28
C ARG A 449 -14.36 -4.84 -31.36
N ILE A 450 -13.74 -3.72 -31.74
CA ILE A 450 -12.65 -3.07 -30.99
C ILE A 450 -13.00 -1.61 -30.69
N ALA A 451 -13.00 -1.21 -29.42
CA ALA A 451 -13.17 0.16 -28.98
C ALA A 451 -11.90 0.68 -28.31
N LEU A 452 -11.26 1.70 -28.89
CA LEU A 452 -10.18 2.44 -28.26
C LEU A 452 -10.79 3.58 -27.41
N VAL A 453 -10.50 3.57 -26.12
CA VAL A 453 -10.98 4.55 -25.14
C VAL A 453 -9.79 5.27 -24.53
N SER A 454 -9.74 6.61 -24.61
CA SER A 454 -8.63 7.41 -24.06
C SER A 454 -9.11 8.74 -23.46
N ASP A 455 -8.30 9.37 -22.59
CA ASP A 455 -8.52 10.76 -22.17
C ASP A 455 -8.15 11.78 -23.25
N GLU A 456 -7.38 11.36 -24.26
CA GLU A 456 -6.94 12.19 -25.38
C GLU A 456 -7.10 11.41 -26.70
N PRO A 457 -8.34 11.09 -27.14
CA PRO A 457 -8.56 10.22 -28.31
C PRO A 457 -8.00 10.79 -29.62
N ASP A 458 -7.81 12.11 -29.70
CA ASP A 458 -7.28 12.81 -30.87
C ASP A 458 -5.74 12.91 -30.89
N LYS A 459 -5.04 12.32 -29.92
CA LYS A 459 -3.56 12.33 -29.88
C LYS A 459 -2.90 11.51 -30.99
N TYR A 460 -3.67 10.66 -31.67
CA TYR A 460 -3.17 9.77 -32.72
C TYR A 460 -3.10 10.51 -34.06
N PRO A 461 -1.92 10.60 -34.69
CA PRO A 461 -1.73 11.38 -35.92
C PRO A 461 -2.49 10.80 -37.11
N SER A 462 -2.68 9.47 -37.15
CA SER A 462 -3.45 8.77 -38.17
C SER A 462 -4.28 7.66 -37.53
N ARG A 463 -5.50 7.46 -38.05
CA ARG A 463 -6.36 6.32 -37.69
C ARG A 463 -6.17 5.13 -38.65
N GLN A 464 -5.44 5.31 -39.76
CA GLN A 464 -5.23 4.28 -40.79
C GLN A 464 -4.30 3.15 -40.31
N ASP A 465 -3.44 3.43 -39.34
CA ASP A 465 -2.52 2.44 -38.78
C ASP A 465 -3.21 1.46 -37.82
N PHE A 466 -4.45 1.74 -37.40
CA PHE A 466 -5.24 0.86 -36.54
C PHE A 466 -5.96 -0.22 -37.34
N ALA A 467 -6.48 -1.24 -36.65
CA ALA A 467 -7.35 -2.22 -37.28
C ALA A 467 -8.61 -1.55 -37.85
N PRO A 468 -9.12 -1.96 -39.04
CA PRO A 468 -10.22 -1.28 -39.74
C PRO A 468 -11.51 -1.13 -38.92
N ILE A 469 -11.73 -2.01 -37.94
CA ILE A 469 -12.92 -2.04 -37.08
C ILE A 469 -12.77 -1.25 -35.76
N THR A 470 -11.66 -0.55 -35.57
CA THR A 470 -11.40 0.18 -34.32
C THR A 470 -12.15 1.50 -34.31
N THR A 471 -12.99 1.69 -33.30
CA THR A 471 -13.68 2.96 -33.03
C THR A 471 -12.97 3.72 -31.90
N PHE A 472 -13.03 5.05 -31.93
CA PHE A 472 -12.30 5.93 -31.02
C PHE A 472 -13.28 6.69 -30.13
N HIS A 473 -13.10 6.61 -28.83
CA HIS A 473 -14.01 7.17 -27.83
C HIS A 473 -13.23 7.91 -26.74
N HIS A 474 -13.83 8.96 -26.19
CA HIS A 474 -13.27 9.59 -25.00
C HIS A 474 -13.62 8.72 -23.78
N ARG A 475 -12.78 8.69 -22.75
CA ARG A 475 -13.04 7.95 -21.49
C ARG A 475 -14.35 8.27 -20.77
N ARG A 476 -15.02 9.36 -21.16
CA ARG A 476 -16.33 9.77 -20.62
C ARG A 476 -17.46 8.94 -21.20
N ASP A 477 -17.23 8.37 -22.38
CA ASP A 477 -18.15 7.52 -23.12
C ASP A 477 -17.94 6.03 -22.75
N LEU A 478 -17.10 5.73 -21.74
CA LEU A 478 -16.80 4.34 -21.36
C LEU A 478 -18.04 3.55 -20.95
N ASP A 479 -18.98 4.14 -20.21
CA ASP A 479 -20.21 3.44 -19.79
C ASP A 479 -21.09 3.07 -20.98
N SER A 480 -21.28 3.99 -21.94
CA SER A 480 -22.08 3.73 -23.14
C SER A 480 -21.43 2.67 -24.03
N VAL A 481 -20.11 2.76 -24.23
CA VAL A 481 -19.34 1.73 -24.95
C VAL A 481 -19.47 0.37 -24.27
N GLN A 482 -19.35 0.30 -22.94
CA GLN A 482 -19.49 -0.97 -22.22
C GLN A 482 -20.90 -1.56 -22.35
N ARG A 483 -21.95 -0.73 -22.29
CA ARG A 483 -23.34 -1.20 -22.49
C ARG A 483 -23.56 -1.74 -23.90
N GLU A 484 -23.01 -1.08 -24.94
CA GLU A 484 -23.00 -1.62 -26.30
C GLU A 484 -22.32 -2.99 -26.36
N LEU A 485 -21.13 -3.12 -25.77
CA LEU A 485 -20.33 -4.34 -25.84
C LEU A 485 -20.85 -5.49 -24.98
N ARG A 486 -21.62 -5.22 -23.92
CA ARG A 486 -22.29 -6.24 -23.12
C ARG A 486 -23.33 -7.01 -23.92
N GLU A 487 -24.01 -6.34 -24.86
CA GLU A 487 -25.00 -6.98 -25.73
C GLU A 487 -24.39 -7.67 -26.97
N PHE A 488 -23.10 -7.43 -27.22
CA PHE A 488 -22.37 -8.03 -28.34
C PHE A 488 -22.18 -9.54 -28.14
N LYS A 489 -22.41 -10.33 -29.20
CA LYS A 489 -22.23 -11.78 -29.18
C LYS A 489 -20.82 -12.17 -29.66
N GLY A 490 -20.16 -13.03 -28.90
CA GLY A 490 -18.76 -13.39 -29.10
C GLY A 490 -17.78 -12.44 -28.38
N VAL A 491 -16.52 -12.45 -28.81
CA VAL A 491 -15.44 -11.69 -28.15
C VAL A 491 -15.35 -10.28 -28.70
N SER A 492 -15.33 -9.30 -27.79
CA SER A 492 -15.04 -7.89 -28.07
C SER A 492 -13.88 -7.38 -27.23
N VAL A 493 -13.26 -6.28 -27.64
CA VAL A 493 -12.12 -5.66 -26.94
C VAL A 493 -12.35 -4.17 -26.71
N ILE A 494 -12.11 -3.73 -25.48
CA ILE A 494 -11.84 -2.33 -25.14
C ILE A 494 -10.33 -2.19 -24.94
N ILE A 495 -9.68 -1.34 -25.73
CA ILE A 495 -8.33 -0.88 -25.45
C ILE A 495 -8.47 0.43 -24.67
N TYR A 496 -8.21 0.40 -23.36
CA TYR A 496 -8.27 1.60 -22.52
C TYR A 496 -6.85 2.18 -22.39
N ASP A 497 -6.55 3.21 -23.16
CA ASP A 497 -5.23 3.82 -23.26
C ASP A 497 -5.13 5.09 -22.42
N GLN A 498 -4.44 4.97 -21.28
CA GLN A 498 -4.10 6.09 -20.41
C GLN A 498 -2.89 5.73 -19.53
N THR A 499 -1.81 6.50 -19.62
CA THR A 499 -0.54 6.24 -18.91
C THR A 499 -0.71 6.11 -17.39
N CYS A 500 0.04 5.18 -16.79
CA CYS A 500 0.14 5.01 -15.35
C CYS A 500 0.43 6.33 -14.62
N ALA A 501 -0.35 6.64 -13.57
CA ALA A 501 -0.26 7.93 -12.86
C ALA A 501 1.11 8.17 -12.19
N THR A 502 1.72 7.11 -11.65
CA THR A 502 3.06 7.19 -11.04
C THR A 502 4.13 7.45 -12.10
N GLU A 503 4.02 6.81 -13.26
CA GLU A 503 4.95 6.98 -14.36
C GLU A 503 4.80 8.36 -15.01
N LYS A 504 3.55 8.84 -15.18
CA LYS A 504 3.23 10.21 -15.60
C LYS A 504 3.96 11.25 -14.72
N ARG A 505 3.93 11.04 -13.39
CA ARG A 505 4.64 11.90 -12.43
C ARG A 505 6.16 11.82 -12.57
N ARG A 506 6.73 10.62 -12.75
CA ARG A 506 8.17 10.42 -12.93
C ARG A 506 8.68 11.09 -14.22
N ARG A 507 8.00 10.88 -15.34
CA ARG A 507 8.33 11.50 -16.65
C ARG A 507 8.26 13.03 -16.58
N ARG A 508 7.23 13.59 -15.94
CA ARG A 508 7.12 15.03 -15.69
C ARG A 508 8.28 15.58 -14.86
N LYS A 509 8.66 14.89 -13.77
CA LYS A 509 9.82 15.28 -12.94
C LYS A 509 11.14 15.22 -13.71
N ARG A 510 11.30 14.25 -14.63
CA ARG A 510 12.48 14.10 -15.49
C ARG A 510 12.46 15.02 -16.73
N GLY A 511 11.39 15.78 -16.95
CA GLY A 511 11.24 16.64 -18.13
C GLY A 511 10.93 15.89 -19.43
N THR A 512 10.65 14.58 -19.40
CA THR A 512 10.34 13.77 -20.59
C THR A 512 8.84 13.74 -20.94
N MET A 513 8.00 14.39 -20.14
CA MET A 513 6.59 14.61 -20.43
C MET A 513 6.18 16.01 -19.96
N PRO A 514 5.41 16.78 -20.75
CA PRO A 514 4.93 18.09 -20.34
C PRO A 514 4.13 18.03 -19.03
N ASP A 515 4.45 18.94 -18.10
CA ASP A 515 3.62 19.15 -16.92
C ASP A 515 2.44 20.06 -17.28
N LEU A 516 1.24 19.67 -16.85
CA LEU A 516 0.05 20.49 -17.07
C LEU A 516 0.09 21.66 -16.10
N GLU A 517 0.12 22.89 -16.62
CA GLU A 517 -0.07 24.13 -15.85
C GLU A 517 -1.54 24.31 -15.45
N LYS A 518 -2.11 23.28 -14.83
CA LYS A 518 -3.51 23.18 -14.44
C LYS A 518 -3.59 22.50 -13.08
N ARG A 519 -4.30 23.08 -12.12
CA ARG A 519 -4.49 22.54 -10.76
C ARG A 519 -5.94 22.67 -10.32
N ALA A 520 -6.47 21.63 -9.67
CA ALA A 520 -7.80 21.65 -9.08
C ALA A 520 -7.73 22.14 -7.64
N LEU A 521 -8.66 23.02 -7.27
CA LEU A 521 -8.83 23.58 -5.94
C LEU A 521 -10.30 23.43 -5.52
N ILE A 522 -10.54 23.26 -4.23
CA ILE A 522 -11.87 23.26 -3.63
C ILE A 522 -11.99 24.49 -2.74
N ASN A 523 -13.03 25.31 -2.95
CA ASN A 523 -13.43 26.34 -2.00
C ASN A 523 -14.14 25.66 -0.81
N PRO A 524 -13.54 25.59 0.40
CA PRO A 524 -14.13 24.88 1.54
C PRO A 524 -15.44 25.52 2.01
N ALA A 525 -15.59 26.84 1.84
CA ALA A 525 -16.79 27.56 2.23
C ALA A 525 -17.99 27.14 1.37
N VAL A 526 -17.77 26.81 0.09
CA VAL A 526 -18.80 26.27 -0.82
C VAL A 526 -18.96 24.76 -0.67
N CYS A 527 -17.91 24.01 -0.36
CA CYS A 527 -17.98 22.56 -0.21
C CYS A 527 -19.04 22.13 0.84
N GLU A 528 -19.83 21.09 0.54
CA GLU A 528 -20.77 20.50 1.50
C GLU A 528 -20.23 19.24 2.18
N GLY A 529 -19.00 18.80 1.83
CA GLY A 529 -18.41 17.59 2.41
C GLY A 529 -19.13 16.28 2.03
N CYS A 530 -19.90 16.26 0.94
CA CYS A 530 -20.72 15.13 0.52
C CYS A 530 -19.94 13.90 0.03
N GLY A 531 -18.67 14.06 -0.34
CA GLY A 531 -17.83 12.95 -0.80
C GLY A 531 -18.02 12.52 -2.26
N ASP A 532 -18.95 13.09 -3.04
CA ASP A 532 -19.18 12.69 -4.44
C ASP A 532 -17.91 12.81 -5.31
N CYS A 533 -17.07 13.81 -5.06
CA CYS A 533 -15.75 13.91 -5.71
C CYS A 533 -14.82 12.71 -5.42
N GLY A 534 -14.90 12.11 -4.23
CA GLY A 534 -14.24 10.86 -3.87
C GLY A 534 -14.87 9.66 -4.58
N VAL A 535 -16.20 9.57 -4.60
CA VAL A 535 -16.95 8.50 -5.30
C VAL A 535 -16.67 8.50 -6.80
N LYS A 536 -16.59 9.67 -7.45
CA LYS A 536 -16.28 9.78 -8.88
C LYS A 536 -14.81 9.47 -9.19
N SER A 537 -13.88 9.91 -8.34
CA SER A 537 -12.43 9.82 -8.65
C SER A 537 -11.70 8.63 -8.04
N GLY A 538 -12.18 8.05 -6.94
CA GLY A 538 -11.44 7.09 -6.11
C GLY A 538 -10.08 7.62 -5.63
N CYS A 539 -9.92 8.95 -5.55
CA CYS A 539 -8.61 9.59 -5.39
C CYS A 539 -8.29 9.89 -3.92
N LEU A 540 -7.16 9.38 -3.45
CA LEU A 540 -6.65 9.58 -2.09
C LEU A 540 -6.02 10.97 -1.86
N SER A 541 -5.90 11.80 -2.91
CA SER A 541 -5.51 13.21 -2.77
C SER A 541 -6.70 14.15 -2.54
N VAL A 542 -7.92 13.62 -2.41
CA VAL A 542 -9.09 14.37 -1.92
C VAL A 542 -9.18 14.14 -0.41
N LEU A 543 -8.65 15.09 0.37
CA LEU A 543 -8.50 14.97 1.82
C LEU A 543 -9.70 15.60 2.58
N PRO A 544 -9.99 15.13 3.80
CA PRO A 544 -10.89 15.85 4.70
C PRO A 544 -10.26 17.17 5.12
N LYS A 545 -11.11 18.18 5.33
CA LYS A 545 -10.72 19.44 5.95
C LYS A 545 -11.74 19.81 7.01
N GLU A 546 -11.37 19.80 8.27
CA GLU A 546 -12.28 20.20 9.36
C GLU A 546 -12.45 21.73 9.38
N THR A 547 -13.69 22.20 9.46
CA THR A 547 -14.01 23.63 9.59
C THR A 547 -15.10 23.83 10.65
N ALA A 548 -15.31 25.08 11.09
CA ALA A 548 -16.36 25.41 12.06
C ALA A 548 -17.79 25.02 11.60
N GLN A 549 -17.98 24.87 10.28
CA GLN A 549 -19.23 24.47 9.60
C GLN A 549 -19.23 22.96 9.25
N GLY A 550 -18.40 22.17 9.94
CA GLY A 550 -18.25 20.73 9.77
C GLY A 550 -17.25 20.34 8.69
N ARG A 551 -17.05 19.02 8.52
CA ARG A 551 -16.08 18.44 7.60
C ARG A 551 -16.30 18.85 6.14
N LYS A 552 -15.24 19.34 5.49
CA LYS A 552 -15.16 19.74 4.07
C LYS A 552 -14.10 18.92 3.34
N ARG A 553 -13.79 19.31 2.10
CA ARG A 553 -12.79 18.65 1.25
C ARG A 553 -11.74 19.64 0.79
N GLU A 554 -10.52 19.14 0.63
CA GLU A 554 -9.44 19.83 -0.06
C GLU A 554 -8.63 18.89 -0.95
N ILE A 555 -7.82 19.47 -1.82
CA ILE A 555 -6.93 18.72 -2.72
C ILE A 555 -5.51 18.85 -2.21
N ASP A 556 -4.86 17.73 -1.93
CA ASP A 556 -3.43 17.68 -1.69
C ASP A 556 -2.67 18.04 -2.98
N GLN A 557 -2.12 19.25 -3.02
CA GLN A 557 -1.43 19.79 -4.19
C GLN A 557 -0.07 19.12 -4.48
N SER A 558 0.50 18.43 -3.49
CA SER A 558 1.81 17.76 -3.57
C SER A 558 1.67 16.31 -4.04
N ALA A 559 0.58 15.64 -3.63
CA ALA A 559 0.28 14.26 -4.05
C ALA A 559 -0.54 14.17 -5.35
N CYS A 560 -1.29 15.21 -5.74
CA CYS A 560 -2.16 15.20 -6.91
C CYS A 560 -1.40 14.96 -8.25
N ASN A 561 -1.87 14.00 -9.04
CA ASN A 561 -1.31 13.68 -10.37
C ASN A 561 -2.00 14.39 -11.55
N LYS A 562 -2.93 15.31 -11.26
CA LYS A 562 -3.61 16.17 -12.24
C LYS A 562 -4.39 15.39 -13.32
N ASP A 563 -5.19 14.40 -12.93
CA ASP A 563 -6.10 13.66 -13.84
C ASP A 563 -7.50 14.32 -13.94
N PHE A 564 -7.85 15.17 -12.95
CA PHE A 564 -9.07 15.97 -12.83
C PHE A 564 -10.39 15.21 -12.71
N SER A 565 -10.40 13.89 -12.53
CA SER A 565 -11.66 13.13 -12.41
C SER A 565 -12.49 13.52 -11.18
N CYS A 566 -11.85 14.08 -10.13
CA CYS A 566 -12.56 14.62 -8.96
C CYS A 566 -13.46 15.82 -9.31
N VAL A 567 -13.14 16.54 -10.40
CA VAL A 567 -13.93 17.67 -10.90
C VAL A 567 -15.25 17.19 -11.49
N GLU A 568 -15.40 15.92 -11.86
CA GLU A 568 -16.69 15.37 -12.34
C GLU A 568 -17.73 15.21 -11.22
N GLY A 569 -17.33 15.32 -9.95
CA GLY A 569 -18.28 15.34 -8.83
C GLY A 569 -19.25 16.52 -8.94
N PHE A 570 -20.54 16.30 -8.69
CA PHE A 570 -21.59 17.31 -8.80
C PHE A 570 -21.53 18.31 -7.64
N CYS A 571 -20.57 19.22 -7.73
CA CYS A 571 -20.27 20.21 -6.72
C CYS A 571 -19.74 21.50 -7.37
N PRO A 572 -20.31 22.67 -7.03
CA PRO A 572 -19.86 23.97 -7.55
C PRO A 572 -18.58 24.46 -6.86
N SER A 573 -18.09 23.78 -5.82
CA SER A 573 -16.91 24.23 -5.05
C SER A 573 -15.59 24.09 -5.80
N PHE A 574 -15.56 23.34 -6.91
CA PHE A 574 -14.35 23.11 -7.69
C PHE A 574 -14.01 24.31 -8.56
N VAL A 575 -12.77 24.79 -8.39
CA VAL A 575 -12.15 25.79 -9.25
C VAL A 575 -10.87 25.19 -9.81
N THR A 576 -10.61 25.41 -11.09
CA THR A 576 -9.35 25.06 -11.72
C THR A 576 -8.52 26.32 -11.92
N VAL A 577 -7.27 26.28 -11.45
CA VAL A 577 -6.27 27.31 -11.69
C VAL A 577 -5.43 26.89 -12.89
N ARG A 578 -5.35 27.73 -13.92
CA ARG A 578 -4.47 27.57 -15.08
C ARG A 578 -3.34 28.58 -15.05
N GLY A 579 -2.11 28.14 -15.28
CA GLY A 579 -0.92 28.94 -14.98
C GLY A 579 -0.70 29.07 -13.47
N GLY A 580 0.11 30.04 -13.07
CA GLY A 580 0.54 30.25 -11.69
C GLY A 580 1.42 29.13 -11.14
N LYS A 581 2.18 29.44 -10.10
CA LYS A 581 2.96 28.45 -9.33
C LYS A 581 2.42 28.38 -7.91
N LEU A 582 2.59 27.23 -7.26
CA LEU A 582 2.33 27.15 -5.83
C LEU A 582 3.31 28.08 -5.12
N ARG A 583 2.79 28.98 -4.29
CA ARG A 583 3.59 29.88 -3.50
C ARG A 583 4.41 29.04 -2.52
N LYS A 584 5.73 29.22 -2.56
CA LYS A 584 6.61 28.60 -1.56
C LYS A 584 6.54 29.41 -0.26
N PRO A 585 6.59 28.76 0.92
CA PRO A 585 6.70 29.50 2.17
C PRO A 585 7.92 30.41 2.13
N ALA A 586 7.70 31.72 2.30
CA ALA A 586 8.79 32.66 2.50
C ALA A 586 9.26 32.50 3.95
N LEU A 587 10.26 31.64 4.18
CA LEU A 587 10.86 31.52 5.51
C LEU A 587 11.46 32.88 5.89
N PRO A 588 11.24 33.38 7.12
CA PRO A 588 11.90 34.58 7.61
C PRO A 588 13.42 34.49 7.38
N LYS A 589 14.07 35.60 6.98
CA LYS A 589 15.55 35.64 6.82
C LYS A 589 16.32 35.29 8.10
N GLN A 590 15.64 35.21 9.24
CA GLN A 590 16.17 34.86 10.57
C GLN A 590 16.36 33.34 10.79
N VAL A 591 16.62 32.53 9.75
CA VAL A 591 17.06 31.13 9.96
C VAL A 591 18.38 31.09 10.77
N GLU A 592 19.17 32.15 10.67
CA GLU A 592 20.41 32.40 11.45
C GLU A 592 20.16 32.62 12.96
N ALA A 593 18.90 32.85 13.39
CA ALA A 593 18.56 33.00 14.80
C ALA A 593 18.49 31.66 15.57
N PHE A 594 18.47 30.53 14.87
CA PHE A 594 18.60 29.22 15.50
C PHE A 594 20.07 28.97 15.86
N ALA A 595 20.34 28.70 17.14
CA ALA A 595 21.67 28.32 17.61
C ALA A 595 22.21 27.10 16.85
N ARG A 596 23.54 26.97 16.81
CA ARG A 596 24.20 25.77 16.30
C ARG A 596 23.71 24.57 17.11
N LEU A 597 23.12 23.58 16.44
CA LEU A 597 22.60 22.40 17.10
C LEU A 597 23.73 21.59 17.72
N PRO A 598 23.57 21.09 18.97
CA PRO A 598 24.52 20.14 19.53
C PRO A 598 24.44 18.82 18.75
N GLU A 599 25.59 18.19 18.52
CA GLU A 599 25.61 16.81 18.04
C GLU A 599 25.20 15.87 19.19
N PRO A 600 24.24 14.97 18.97
CA PRO A 600 23.76 14.05 20.00
C PRO A 600 24.79 12.95 20.30
N VAL A 601 24.68 12.34 21.48
CA VAL A 601 25.41 11.10 21.79
C VAL A 601 24.76 9.96 20.99
N LEU A 602 25.56 9.28 20.18
CA LEU A 602 25.08 8.19 19.33
C LEU A 602 24.91 6.90 20.14
N PRO A 603 23.92 6.04 19.81
CA PRO A 603 23.80 4.72 20.41
C PRO A 603 25.05 3.86 20.19
N SER A 604 25.36 3.00 21.17
CA SER A 604 26.40 1.98 21.04
C SER A 604 26.01 0.92 19.99
N LEU A 605 27.03 0.39 19.29
CA LEU A 605 26.91 -0.72 18.35
C LEU A 605 27.62 -1.99 18.87
N GLU A 606 27.78 -2.12 20.19
CA GLU A 606 28.18 -3.39 20.83
C GLU A 606 27.23 -4.53 20.47
N ARG A 607 25.95 -4.20 20.24
CA ARG A 607 24.94 -5.07 19.66
C ARG A 607 24.32 -4.37 18.44
N PRO A 608 23.76 -5.12 17.48
CA PRO A 608 23.04 -4.53 16.36
C PRO A 608 21.92 -3.60 16.82
N PHE A 609 21.86 -2.41 16.24
CA PHE A 609 20.81 -1.43 16.47
C PHE A 609 19.74 -1.56 15.39
N ASN A 610 18.50 -1.79 15.81
CA ASN A 610 17.38 -2.12 14.93
C ASN A 610 16.39 -0.94 14.86
N ILE A 611 16.13 -0.44 13.65
CA ILE A 611 15.18 0.63 13.36
C ILE A 611 14.04 0.04 12.52
N LEU A 612 12.81 0.14 13.03
CA LEU A 612 11.61 -0.19 12.30
C LEU A 612 10.99 1.09 11.74
N LEU A 613 10.77 1.13 10.42
CA LEU A 613 10.25 2.30 9.72
C LEU A 613 8.93 1.95 9.01
N PRO A 614 7.79 1.93 9.74
CA PRO A 614 6.48 1.77 9.14
C PRO A 614 5.99 3.07 8.50
N GLY A 615 5.36 2.95 7.34
CA GLY A 615 4.75 4.09 6.65
C GLY A 615 3.91 3.69 5.45
N VAL A 616 3.72 4.66 4.55
CA VAL A 616 2.87 4.52 3.37
C VAL A 616 3.71 4.45 2.10
N GLY A 617 3.40 3.52 1.21
CA GLY A 617 4.07 3.39 -0.08
C GLY A 617 4.07 4.70 -0.87
N GLY A 618 5.21 5.05 -1.46
CA GLY A 618 5.38 6.24 -2.28
C GLY A 618 5.54 7.57 -1.53
N THR A 619 5.64 7.57 -0.19
CA THR A 619 5.95 8.77 0.62
C THR A 619 7.45 8.94 0.93
N GLY A 620 8.29 7.96 0.57
CA GLY A 620 9.75 8.02 0.78
C GLY A 620 10.29 7.11 1.87
N VAL A 621 9.49 6.17 2.40
CA VAL A 621 9.90 5.17 3.41
C VAL A 621 11.12 4.37 2.97
N THR A 622 11.06 3.71 1.81
CA THR A 622 12.20 2.94 1.25
C THR A 622 13.40 3.84 0.92
N THR A 623 13.16 5.12 0.61
CA THR A 623 14.24 6.09 0.37
C THR A 623 15.02 6.39 1.65
N VAL A 624 14.33 6.56 2.79
CA VAL A 624 14.97 6.71 4.10
C VAL A 624 15.76 5.45 4.46
N GLY A 625 15.18 4.26 4.25
CA GLY A 625 15.88 2.99 4.47
C GLY A 625 17.18 2.89 3.67
N ALA A 626 17.11 3.15 2.36
CA ALA A 626 18.29 3.16 1.49
C ALA A 626 19.33 4.21 1.93
N MET A 627 18.90 5.43 2.30
CA MET A 627 19.81 6.48 2.79
C MET A 627 20.56 6.06 4.06
N LEU A 628 19.87 5.41 5.01
CA LEU A 628 20.51 4.88 6.22
C LEU A 628 21.50 3.76 5.88
N GLY A 629 21.18 2.89 4.91
CA GLY A 629 22.11 1.89 4.41
C GLY A 629 23.37 2.48 3.79
N TYR A 630 23.24 3.50 2.94
CA TYR A 630 24.38 4.22 2.37
C TYR A 630 25.22 4.93 3.43
N ALA A 631 24.57 5.59 4.39
CA ALA A 631 25.26 6.28 5.48
C ALA A 631 26.05 5.29 6.36
N ALA A 632 25.50 4.12 6.67
CA ALA A 632 26.22 3.06 7.39
C ALA A 632 27.44 2.56 6.61
N ASN A 633 27.29 2.32 5.30
CA ASN A 633 28.39 1.90 4.44
C ASN A 633 29.52 2.95 4.36
N LEU A 634 29.17 4.24 4.28
CA LEU A 634 30.16 5.33 4.27
C LEU A 634 31.01 5.39 5.55
N GLU A 635 30.47 4.91 6.67
CA GLU A 635 31.18 4.82 7.96
C GLU A 635 31.88 3.47 8.17
N GLY A 636 31.85 2.56 7.18
CA GLY A 636 32.42 1.23 7.29
C GLY A 636 31.65 0.28 8.23
N LYS A 637 30.39 0.61 8.52
CA LYS A 637 29.50 -0.19 9.39
C LYS A 637 28.74 -1.25 8.59
N GLY A 638 28.34 -2.32 9.27
CA GLY A 638 27.42 -3.30 8.72
C GLY A 638 25.99 -2.76 8.63
N CYS A 639 25.28 -3.08 7.55
CA CYS A 639 23.88 -2.73 7.41
C CYS A 639 23.08 -3.81 6.65
N SER A 640 21.83 -3.96 7.05
CA SER A 640 20.80 -4.70 6.33
C SER A 640 19.52 -3.87 6.31
N VAL A 641 18.94 -3.67 5.13
CA VAL A 641 17.68 -2.95 4.94
C VAL A 641 16.73 -3.85 4.16
N LEU A 642 15.68 -4.36 4.78
CA LEU A 642 14.61 -5.11 4.11
C LEU A 642 13.39 -4.21 3.92
N ASP A 643 13.00 -3.96 2.67
CA ASP A 643 11.82 -3.17 2.33
C ASP A 643 10.62 -4.07 2.03
N GLN A 644 9.63 -4.12 2.93
CA GLN A 644 8.42 -4.92 2.72
C GLN A 644 7.30 -4.03 2.19
N ALA A 645 7.15 -4.00 0.87
CA ALA A 645 5.99 -3.40 0.21
C ALA A 645 4.93 -4.47 -0.09
N GLY A 646 3.67 -4.19 0.27
CA GLY A 646 2.54 -5.03 -0.17
C GLY A 646 2.21 -4.86 -1.65
N LEU A 647 1.05 -5.37 -2.07
CA LEU A 647 0.58 -5.31 -3.46
C LEU A 647 0.52 -3.90 -4.07
N ALA A 648 0.31 -2.86 -3.27
CA ALA A 648 0.25 -1.47 -3.73
C ALA A 648 1.58 -0.74 -3.53
N GLN A 649 2.19 -0.34 -4.65
CA GLN A 649 3.39 0.50 -4.68
C GLN A 649 3.20 1.88 -4.02
N LYS A 650 1.97 2.41 -4.01
CA LYS A 650 1.63 3.64 -3.28
C LYS A 650 0.35 3.47 -2.47
N PHE A 651 0.25 4.22 -1.37
CA PHE A 651 -0.93 4.26 -0.48
C PHE A 651 -1.25 2.95 0.26
N GLY A 652 -0.57 1.85 -0.04
CA GLY A 652 -0.52 0.65 0.80
C GLY A 652 0.48 0.80 1.95
N PRO A 653 0.41 -0.10 2.95
CA PRO A 653 1.38 -0.16 4.03
C PRO A 653 2.74 -0.61 3.48
N VAL A 654 3.80 0.02 3.98
CA VAL A 654 5.19 -0.36 3.74
C VAL A 654 5.92 -0.34 5.07
N VAL A 655 6.73 -1.37 5.32
CA VAL A 655 7.57 -1.46 6.52
C VAL A 655 8.99 -1.74 6.09
N SER A 656 9.91 -0.85 6.45
CA SER A 656 11.34 -1.10 6.27
C SER A 656 11.96 -1.57 7.59
N HIS A 657 12.63 -2.72 7.56
CA HIS A 657 13.44 -3.23 8.66
C HIS A 657 14.89 -2.84 8.41
N ILE A 658 15.47 -2.03 9.29
CA ILE A 658 16.84 -1.53 9.15
C ILE A 658 17.63 -2.02 10.34
N ARG A 659 18.71 -2.76 10.09
CA ARG A 659 19.64 -3.22 11.12
C ARG A 659 21.01 -2.62 10.82
N ILE A 660 21.65 -2.03 11.83
CA ILE A 660 23.00 -1.45 11.74
C ILE A 660 23.85 -2.11 12.80
N ALA A 661 25.05 -2.55 12.44
CA ALA A 661 26.00 -3.16 13.36
C ALA A 661 27.41 -2.61 13.11
N ALA A 662 28.33 -2.88 14.04
CA ALA A 662 29.74 -2.50 13.86
C ALA A 662 30.35 -3.14 12.60
N ARG A 663 30.00 -4.40 12.29
CA ARG A 663 30.46 -5.12 11.10
C ARG A 663 29.30 -5.87 10.43
N GLN A 664 29.41 -6.10 9.11
CA GLN A 664 28.35 -6.78 8.35
C GLN A 664 28.06 -8.21 8.85
N GLN A 665 29.10 -8.92 9.28
CA GLN A 665 28.99 -10.31 9.77
C GLN A 665 28.27 -10.45 11.13
N ASP A 666 28.06 -9.34 11.83
CA ASP A 666 27.32 -9.31 13.10
C ASP A 666 25.79 -9.21 12.87
N LEU A 667 25.35 -9.24 11.60
CA LEU A 667 23.94 -9.23 11.20
C LEU A 667 23.54 -10.59 10.60
N PHE A 668 22.68 -11.33 11.31
CA PHE A 668 22.13 -12.60 10.82
C PHE A 668 20.82 -12.39 10.05
N ALA A 669 19.67 -12.38 10.72
CA ALA A 669 18.37 -12.25 10.05
C ALA A 669 18.15 -10.81 9.52
N VAL A 670 17.59 -10.65 8.31
CA VAL A 670 17.31 -9.31 7.77
C VAL A 670 16.09 -8.65 8.43
N ARG A 671 15.14 -9.47 8.90
CA ARG A 671 13.92 -9.02 9.58
C ARG A 671 14.21 -8.83 11.07
N ILE A 672 13.65 -7.77 11.66
CA ILE A 672 13.75 -7.53 13.11
C ILE A 672 12.88 -8.57 13.84
N ALA A 673 13.45 -9.23 14.84
CA ALA A 673 12.74 -10.23 15.63
C ALA A 673 11.78 -9.59 16.65
N ALA A 674 10.98 -10.41 17.33
CA ALA A 674 10.01 -9.93 18.30
C ALA A 674 10.73 -9.26 19.49
N GLY A 675 10.30 -8.03 19.82
CA GLY A 675 10.86 -7.24 20.91
C GLY A 675 12.25 -6.64 20.68
N GLU A 676 12.82 -6.68 19.47
CA GLU A 676 14.20 -6.24 19.23
C GLU A 676 14.34 -4.85 18.59
N ALA A 677 13.24 -4.17 18.25
CA ALA A 677 13.31 -2.83 17.68
C ALA A 677 13.75 -1.82 18.74
N HIS A 678 14.86 -1.12 18.48
CA HIS A 678 15.35 -0.06 19.36
C HIS A 678 14.65 1.27 19.06
N LEU A 679 14.32 1.51 17.79
CA LEU A 679 13.59 2.68 17.34
C LEU A 679 12.42 2.29 16.43
N LEU A 680 11.21 2.71 16.80
CA LEU A 680 10.06 2.82 15.91
C LEU A 680 10.03 4.22 15.31
N LEU A 681 10.51 4.36 14.07
CA LEU A 681 10.40 5.61 13.32
C LEU A 681 9.10 5.57 12.50
N GLY A 682 7.97 5.88 13.13
CA GLY A 682 6.65 5.75 12.52
C GLY A 682 6.31 6.90 11.57
N CYS A 683 6.43 6.71 10.26
CA CYS A 683 6.06 7.74 9.27
C CYS A 683 4.53 7.83 9.01
N ASP A 684 3.76 6.82 9.43
CA ASP A 684 2.29 6.79 9.43
C ASP A 684 1.77 6.14 10.71
N LEU A 685 0.88 6.84 11.43
CA LEU A 685 0.35 6.38 12.71
C LEU A 685 -0.37 5.02 12.62
N LEU A 686 -1.15 4.80 11.56
CA LEU A 686 -1.94 3.58 11.38
C LEU A 686 -1.06 2.36 11.15
N VAL A 687 0.00 2.48 10.33
CA VAL A 687 0.94 1.36 10.11
C VAL A 687 1.83 1.16 11.34
N ALA A 688 2.24 2.24 12.02
CA ALA A 688 3.06 2.16 13.23
C ALA A 688 2.35 1.49 14.42
N ALA A 689 1.02 1.68 14.54
CA ALA A 689 0.20 1.01 15.55
C ALA A 689 -0.28 -0.39 15.13
N GLY A 690 0.08 -0.85 13.92
CA GLY A 690 -0.33 -2.15 13.41
C GLY A 690 0.35 -3.32 14.14
N PRO A 691 -0.26 -4.52 14.14
CA PRO A 691 0.20 -5.66 14.95
C PRO A 691 1.64 -6.08 14.61
N ASP A 692 2.03 -6.06 13.33
CA ASP A 692 3.40 -6.41 12.92
C ASP A 692 4.44 -5.45 13.50
N ALA A 693 4.14 -4.15 13.59
CA ALA A 693 5.03 -3.17 14.18
C ALA A 693 5.09 -3.30 15.70
N ILE A 694 3.94 -3.42 16.37
CA ILE A 694 3.84 -3.59 17.82
C ILE A 694 4.56 -4.86 18.30
N ALA A 695 4.52 -5.94 17.52
CA ALA A 695 5.23 -7.18 17.82
C ALA A 695 6.75 -7.02 17.95
N LYS A 696 7.34 -5.98 17.33
CA LYS A 696 8.79 -5.73 17.35
C LYS A 696 9.23 -4.88 18.54
N LEU A 697 8.29 -4.32 19.30
CA LEU A 697 8.58 -3.37 20.37
C LEU A 697 8.71 -4.06 21.73
N ASP A 698 9.60 -3.55 22.57
CA ASP A 698 9.78 -3.93 23.96
C ASP A 698 9.87 -2.65 24.82
N SER A 699 9.05 -2.58 25.87
CA SER A 699 8.98 -1.44 26.78
C SER A 699 10.29 -1.16 27.53
N LYS A 700 11.26 -2.09 27.53
CA LYS A 700 12.59 -1.88 28.11
C LYS A 700 13.52 -1.13 27.17
N ILE A 701 13.64 -1.55 25.91
CA ILE A 701 14.66 -1.03 24.98
C ILE A 701 14.13 -0.09 23.89
N SER A 702 12.86 -0.19 23.53
CA SER A 702 12.32 0.56 22.39
C SER A 702 12.11 2.04 22.73
N HIS A 703 12.28 2.88 21.72
CA HIS A 703 11.83 4.26 21.62
C HIS A 703 10.91 4.41 20.40
N ALA A 704 10.00 5.38 20.45
CA ALA A 704 9.08 5.65 19.35
C ALA A 704 9.09 7.14 18.98
N VAL A 705 9.29 7.43 17.69
CA VAL A 705 9.12 8.76 17.10
C VAL A 705 8.10 8.60 15.98
N VAL A 706 6.88 9.08 16.19
CA VAL A 706 5.73 8.75 15.34
C VAL A 706 5.06 10.02 14.82
N ASN A 707 4.83 10.06 13.51
CA ASN A 707 4.08 11.11 12.85
C ASN A 707 2.61 10.96 13.21
N SER A 708 2.08 11.86 14.02
CA SER A 708 0.70 11.79 14.53
C SER A 708 -0.35 12.31 13.54
N GLN A 709 0.09 12.84 12.39
CA GLN A 709 -0.81 13.32 11.35
C GLN A 709 -1.76 12.21 10.88
N GLN A 710 -3.05 12.50 10.98
CA GLN A 710 -4.10 11.60 10.50
C GLN A 710 -4.11 11.56 8.97
N THR A 711 -3.73 10.42 8.41
CA THR A 711 -3.73 10.19 6.95
C THR A 711 -4.91 9.32 6.56
N PRO A 712 -5.86 9.82 5.75
CA PRO A 712 -7.07 9.07 5.39
C PRO A 712 -6.77 7.67 4.81
N THR A 713 -7.65 6.73 5.11
CA THR A 713 -7.66 5.39 4.51
C THR A 713 -8.47 5.38 3.23
N ALA A 714 -8.39 4.27 2.48
CA ALA A 714 -9.19 4.09 1.27
C ALA A 714 -10.71 4.14 1.53
N GLU A 715 -11.15 3.76 2.73
CA GLU A 715 -12.55 3.82 3.16
C GLU A 715 -13.13 5.23 2.98
N PHE A 716 -12.32 6.27 3.24
CA PHE A 716 -12.72 7.66 3.12
C PHE A 716 -13.16 8.09 1.71
N THR A 717 -12.77 7.34 0.68
CA THR A 717 -13.21 7.59 -0.71
C THR A 717 -14.68 7.24 -0.95
N ARG A 718 -15.27 6.36 -0.11
CA ARG A 718 -16.66 5.92 -0.19
C ARG A 718 -17.48 6.40 1.00
N ASN A 719 -16.88 6.44 2.19
CA ASN A 719 -17.49 6.91 3.42
C ASN A 719 -16.94 8.30 3.78
N PRO A 720 -17.71 9.38 3.56
CA PRO A 720 -17.22 10.73 3.85
C PRO A 720 -17.01 10.99 5.36
N ASP A 721 -17.60 10.17 6.21
CA ASP A 721 -17.59 10.29 7.67
C ASP A 721 -16.68 9.26 8.34
N ALA A 722 -15.86 8.51 7.56
CA ALA A 722 -14.91 7.56 8.12
C ALA A 722 -14.09 8.21 9.25
N VAL A 723 -14.04 7.53 10.39
CA VAL A 723 -13.37 8.00 11.60
C VAL A 723 -11.99 7.36 11.66
N PHE A 724 -10.97 8.18 11.92
CA PHE A 724 -9.61 7.71 12.13
C PHE A 724 -9.35 7.61 13.64
N PRO A 725 -9.20 6.41 14.23
CA PRO A 725 -9.09 6.25 15.68
C PRO A 725 -7.68 6.58 16.20
N ALA A 726 -7.24 7.83 16.02
CA ALA A 726 -5.89 8.29 16.34
C ALA A 726 -5.50 8.06 17.81
N GLU A 727 -6.38 8.39 18.76
CA GLU A 727 -6.08 8.28 20.19
C GLU A 727 -5.90 6.83 20.64
N ALA A 728 -6.72 5.90 20.13
CA ALA A 728 -6.54 4.47 20.38
C ALA A 728 -5.19 3.98 19.84
N MET A 729 -4.82 4.38 18.61
CA MET A 729 -3.51 4.03 18.02
C MET A 729 -2.34 4.59 18.83
N LYS A 730 -2.42 5.85 19.28
CA LYS A 730 -1.38 6.46 20.13
C LYS A 730 -1.25 5.70 21.45
N GLN A 731 -2.37 5.36 22.07
CA GLN A 731 -2.40 4.61 23.33
C GLN A 731 -1.77 3.24 23.18
N THR A 732 -2.04 2.50 22.11
CA THR A 732 -1.39 1.23 21.80
C THR A 732 0.15 1.35 21.72
N ILE A 733 0.66 2.40 21.08
CA ILE A 733 2.12 2.62 20.98
C ILE A 733 2.70 3.00 22.36
N ILE A 734 1.99 3.83 23.13
CA ILE A 734 2.39 4.19 24.50
C ILE A 734 2.46 2.94 25.40
N GLU A 735 1.50 2.02 25.28
CA GLU A 735 1.48 0.76 26.05
C GLU A 735 2.65 -0.16 25.67
N ALA A 736 3.01 -0.19 24.39
CA ALA A 736 4.09 -1.03 23.90
C ALA A 736 5.50 -0.51 24.27
N VAL A 737 5.68 0.81 24.36
CA VAL A 737 7.01 1.46 24.48
C VAL A 737 7.20 2.22 25.79
N GLY A 738 6.12 2.77 26.35
CA GLY A 738 6.11 3.68 27.49
C GLY A 738 6.01 5.15 27.08
N ALA A 739 5.23 5.95 27.82
CA ALA A 739 4.96 7.35 27.51
C ALA A 739 6.23 8.22 27.45
N ALA A 740 7.19 8.01 28.35
CA ALA A 740 8.43 8.79 28.42
C ALA A 740 9.37 8.56 27.22
N LYS A 741 9.20 7.45 26.49
CA LYS A 741 10.03 7.06 25.33
C LYS A 741 9.28 7.18 24.01
N THR A 742 8.09 7.80 24.03
CA THR A 742 7.22 7.96 22.86
C THR A 742 7.05 9.44 22.54
N HIS A 743 7.39 9.82 21.30
CA HIS A 743 7.28 11.18 20.79
C HIS A 743 6.31 11.21 19.61
N PHE A 744 5.18 11.89 19.78
CA PHE A 744 4.25 12.18 18.70
C PHE A 744 4.52 13.56 18.12
N VAL A 745 4.72 13.65 16.81
CA VAL A 745 5.03 14.90 16.11
C VAL A 745 4.14 15.04 14.89
N GLU A 746 3.53 16.21 14.69
CA GLU A 746 2.77 16.54 13.47
C GLU A 746 3.72 16.88 12.30
N ALA A 747 4.62 15.95 11.96
CA ALA A 747 5.72 16.18 11.04
C ALA A 747 5.25 16.54 9.62
N THR A 748 4.15 15.96 9.14
CA THR A 748 3.57 16.32 7.83
C THR A 748 3.13 17.77 7.79
N SER A 749 2.42 18.24 8.82
CA SER A 749 1.96 19.63 8.94
C SER A 749 3.14 20.60 9.03
N LEU A 750 4.12 20.30 9.88
CA LEU A 750 5.31 21.13 10.05
C LEU A 750 6.15 21.19 8.77
N ALA A 751 6.43 20.04 8.14
CA ALA A 751 7.18 19.97 6.89
C ALA A 751 6.49 20.75 5.77
N THR A 752 5.16 20.64 5.65
CA THR A 752 4.39 21.39 4.65
C THR A 752 4.46 22.89 4.88
N ARG A 753 4.34 23.36 6.13
CA ARG A 753 4.40 24.80 6.43
C ARG A 753 5.81 25.38 6.30
N LEU A 754 6.84 24.60 6.65
CA LEU A 754 8.25 25.04 6.56
C LEU A 754 8.80 24.99 5.14
N MET A 755 8.45 23.96 4.36
CA MET A 755 9.12 23.65 3.08
C MET A 755 8.15 23.67 1.89
N GLY A 756 6.85 23.75 2.11
CA GLY A 756 5.82 23.78 1.06
C GLY A 756 5.49 22.40 0.47
N ASP A 757 6.08 21.32 0.99
CA ASP A 757 5.89 19.97 0.47
C ASP A 757 5.80 18.94 1.61
N SER A 758 4.70 18.17 1.62
CA SER A 758 4.45 17.11 2.60
C SER A 758 5.38 15.90 2.43
N ILE A 759 6.03 15.74 1.27
CA ILE A 759 6.97 14.63 0.99
C ILE A 759 8.22 14.70 1.87
N ALA A 760 8.56 15.90 2.36
CA ALA A 760 9.70 16.10 3.24
C ALA A 760 9.49 15.55 4.67
N SER A 761 8.28 15.08 5.01
CA SER A 761 7.93 14.61 6.36
C SER A 761 8.81 13.45 6.85
N ASN A 762 9.12 12.47 6.01
CA ASN A 762 9.88 11.29 6.45
C ASN A 762 11.35 11.64 6.78
N LEU A 763 11.98 12.54 6.00
CA LEU A 763 13.33 13.07 6.29
C LEU A 763 13.33 13.97 7.52
N PHE A 764 12.25 14.74 7.72
CA PHE A 764 12.05 15.51 8.95
C PHE A 764 11.96 14.59 10.17
N MET A 765 11.20 13.49 10.08
CA MET A 765 11.12 12.49 11.14
C MET A 765 12.50 11.86 11.45
N LEU A 766 13.28 11.54 10.42
CA LEU A 766 14.66 11.05 10.60
C LEU A 766 15.53 12.08 11.34
N GLY A 767 15.45 13.35 10.99
CA GLY A 767 16.17 14.43 11.66
C GLY A 767 15.77 14.59 13.13
N TYR A 768 14.48 14.47 13.43
CA TYR A 768 13.96 14.51 14.78
C TYR A 768 14.51 13.36 15.62
N ALA A 769 14.44 12.12 15.11
CA ALA A 769 14.97 10.94 15.79
C ALA A 769 16.50 10.99 15.96
N PHE A 770 17.22 11.50 14.95
CA PHE A 770 18.66 11.71 15.04
C PHE A 770 19.02 12.62 16.20
N GLN A 771 18.37 13.78 16.32
CA GLN A 771 18.70 14.76 17.37
C GLN A 771 18.39 14.27 18.79
N LEU A 772 17.47 13.31 18.95
CA LEU A 772 17.23 12.61 20.21
C LEU A 772 18.30 11.55 20.55
N GLY A 773 19.31 11.35 19.68
CA GLY A 773 20.34 10.33 19.87
C GLY A 773 19.85 8.91 19.61
N LEU A 774 18.83 8.73 18.74
CA LEU A 774 18.22 7.43 18.46
C LEU A 774 18.69 6.80 17.13
N ILE A 775 19.72 7.36 16.50
CA ILE A 775 20.28 6.88 15.22
C ILE A 775 21.79 6.66 15.40
N PRO A 776 22.33 5.45 15.12
CA PRO A 776 23.73 5.10 15.35
C PRO A 776 24.66 5.51 14.20
N LEU A 777 24.40 6.66 13.56
CA LEU A 777 25.14 7.18 12.41
C LEU A 777 25.39 8.66 12.62
N THR A 778 26.43 9.22 12.00
CA THR A 778 26.72 10.66 12.09
C THR A 778 25.82 11.48 11.18
N SER A 779 25.59 12.75 11.54
CA SER A 779 24.88 13.70 10.68
C SER A 779 25.58 13.87 9.32
N ALA A 780 26.91 13.92 9.31
CA ALA A 780 27.71 14.04 8.08
C ALA A 780 27.49 12.86 7.11
N ALA A 781 27.42 11.62 7.61
CA ALA A 781 27.16 10.47 6.76
C ALA A 781 25.73 10.47 6.19
N ILE A 782 24.73 10.87 6.99
CA ILE A 782 23.33 11.01 6.54
C ILE A 782 23.22 12.10 5.48
N GLU A 783 23.82 13.26 5.69
CA GLU A 783 23.85 14.36 4.72
C GLU A 783 24.55 13.94 3.43
N LYS A 784 25.65 13.17 3.52
CA LYS A 784 26.33 12.65 2.35
C LYS A 784 25.51 11.61 1.59
N ALA A 785 24.78 10.74 2.30
CA ALA A 785 23.86 9.79 1.69
C ALA A 785 22.71 10.51 0.95
N ILE A 786 22.23 11.64 1.47
CA ILE A 786 21.24 12.49 0.79
C ILE A 786 21.82 13.06 -0.51
N GLU A 787 23.08 13.51 -0.51
CA GLU A 787 23.75 13.99 -1.72
C GLU A 787 23.91 12.88 -2.78
N LEU A 788 24.37 11.69 -2.37
CA LEU A 788 24.57 10.55 -3.26
C LEU A 788 23.26 10.04 -3.86
N ASN A 789 22.14 10.16 -3.13
CA ASN A 789 20.83 9.82 -3.67
C ASN A 789 20.42 10.71 -4.86
N GLY A 790 20.90 11.96 -4.91
CA GLY A 790 20.76 12.86 -6.05
C GLY A 790 19.34 13.43 -6.28
N VAL A 791 18.34 13.05 -5.48
CA VAL A 791 16.95 13.51 -5.62
C VAL A 791 16.64 14.62 -4.62
N ALA A 792 16.30 15.81 -5.12
CA ALA A 792 15.86 16.95 -4.30
C ALA A 792 16.78 17.25 -3.09
N VAL A 793 18.10 17.14 -3.30
CA VAL A 793 19.15 17.16 -2.26
C VAL A 793 18.94 18.29 -1.23
N ASN A 794 18.83 19.54 -1.70
CA ASN A 794 18.66 20.70 -0.82
C ASN A 794 17.39 20.60 0.05
N LEU A 795 16.26 20.18 -0.52
CA LEU A 795 15.01 20.00 0.22
C LEU A 795 15.17 18.93 1.31
N ASN A 796 15.79 17.80 0.98
CA ASN A 796 15.98 16.69 1.93
C ASN A 796 16.95 17.04 3.06
N GLN A 797 18.04 17.77 2.76
CA GLN A 797 18.95 18.29 3.77
C GLN A 797 18.25 19.29 4.70
N GLN A 798 17.44 20.20 4.16
CA GLN A 798 16.65 21.13 4.96
C GLN A 798 15.60 20.41 5.81
N ALA A 799 14.95 19.37 5.27
CA ALA A 799 13.99 18.56 6.01
C ALA A 799 14.63 17.87 7.22
N PHE A 800 15.78 17.22 7.00
CA PHE A 800 16.57 16.62 8.08
C PHE A 800 16.95 17.66 9.14
N LEU A 801 17.46 18.83 8.73
CA LEU A 801 17.83 19.91 9.63
C LEU A 801 16.64 20.47 10.44
N TRP A 802 15.49 20.68 9.80
CA TRP A 802 14.28 21.15 10.49
C TRP A 802 13.74 20.12 11.48
N GLY A 803 13.82 18.84 11.14
CA GLY A 803 13.55 17.74 12.06
C GLY A 803 14.40 17.85 13.33
N ARG A 804 15.72 18.02 13.16
CA ARG A 804 16.66 18.20 14.27
C ARG A 804 16.31 19.42 15.12
N ARG A 805 16.06 20.57 14.49
CA ARG A 805 15.69 21.81 15.22
C ARG A 805 14.43 21.62 16.05
N THR A 806 13.44 20.90 15.53
CA THR A 806 12.17 20.68 16.23
C THR A 806 12.34 19.77 17.44
N ALA A 807 13.23 18.78 17.37
CA ALA A 807 13.55 17.95 18.55
C ALA A 807 14.34 18.73 19.62
N HIS A 808 15.15 19.71 19.23
CA HIS A 808 15.94 20.52 20.15
C HIS A 808 15.12 21.64 20.81
N ASP A 809 14.34 22.39 20.03
CA ASP A 809 13.50 23.50 20.50
C ASP A 809 12.19 23.56 19.68
N PRO A 810 11.18 22.75 20.06
CA PRO A 810 9.91 22.71 19.35
C PRO A 810 9.16 24.05 19.43
N ALA A 811 9.26 24.76 20.55
CA ALA A 811 8.57 26.03 20.75
C ALA A 811 9.10 27.13 19.82
N ALA A 812 10.42 27.20 19.61
CA ALA A 812 11.00 28.13 18.66
C ALA A 812 10.63 27.81 17.21
N VAL A 813 10.60 26.53 16.84
CA VAL A 813 10.14 26.13 15.50
C VAL A 813 8.67 26.49 15.30
N GLU A 814 7.80 26.19 16.26
CA GLU A 814 6.39 26.56 16.17
C GLU A 814 6.17 28.08 16.04
N ALA A 815 6.92 28.89 16.79
CA ALA A 815 6.90 30.34 16.68
C ALA A 815 7.41 30.81 15.29
N PHE A 816 8.42 30.13 14.74
CA PHE A 816 8.99 30.44 13.43
C PHE A 816 8.04 30.14 12.26
N VAL A 817 7.20 29.12 12.38
CA VAL A 817 6.23 28.71 11.35
C VAL A 817 5.02 29.68 11.25
N ASN A 818 5.12 30.86 11.86
CA ASN A 818 4.24 32.04 11.76
C ASN A 818 3.03 32.04 12.73
N PRO A 819 2.88 33.04 13.63
CA PRO A 819 1.74 33.18 14.54
C PRO A 819 0.38 33.43 13.85
N GLN A 820 0.38 34.08 12.67
CA GLN A 820 -0.83 34.44 11.91
C GLN A 820 -1.40 33.28 11.07
N GLN A 821 -0.63 32.20 10.90
CA GLN A 821 -1.02 30.95 10.26
C GLN A 821 -0.97 29.78 11.26
N LYS A 822 -1.32 30.04 12.53
CA LYS A 822 -2.08 29.01 13.24
C LYS A 822 -3.33 28.79 12.38
N VAL A 823 -3.28 27.79 11.50
CA VAL A 823 -4.46 26.95 11.27
C VAL A 823 -4.68 26.33 12.64
N SER A 824 -5.26 27.10 13.56
CA SER A 824 -5.81 26.55 14.77
C SER A 824 -6.74 25.48 14.24
N GLU A 825 -6.56 24.23 14.67
CA GLU A 825 -7.67 23.30 14.68
C GLU A 825 -8.89 24.11 15.13
N PRO A 826 -10.01 24.05 14.37
CA PRO A 826 -11.16 24.88 14.68
C PRO A 826 -11.47 24.67 16.16
N GLN A 827 -11.11 25.67 16.98
CA GLN A 827 -11.33 25.58 18.42
C GLN A 827 -12.81 25.29 18.58
N PRO A 828 -13.20 24.32 19.42
CA PRO A 828 -14.61 24.09 19.69
C PRO A 828 -15.20 25.42 20.13
N MET A 829 -15.96 26.05 19.23
CA MET A 829 -16.69 27.26 19.58
C MET A 829 -17.66 26.82 20.66
N ASP A 830 -17.60 27.48 21.80
CA ASP A 830 -18.67 27.34 22.77
C ASP A 830 -20.01 27.71 22.12
N LEU A 831 -21.10 27.24 22.71
CA LEU A 831 -22.44 27.41 22.13
C LEU A 831 -22.77 28.88 21.84
N ASP A 832 -22.35 29.80 22.70
CA ASP A 832 -22.65 31.23 22.58
C ASP A 832 -21.86 31.88 21.44
N GLN A 833 -20.57 31.56 21.30
CA GLN A 833 -19.74 31.94 20.16
C GLN A 833 -20.32 31.41 18.85
N ARG A 834 -20.78 30.15 18.83
CA ARG A 834 -21.41 29.56 17.64
C ARG A 834 -22.70 30.30 17.27
N ILE A 835 -23.55 30.61 18.25
CA ILE A 835 -24.80 31.36 18.02
C ILE A 835 -24.48 32.74 17.44
N GLN A 836 -23.51 33.47 18.02
CA GLN A 836 -23.12 34.79 17.55
C GLN A 836 -22.60 34.76 16.10
N ASN A 837 -21.69 33.83 15.80
CA ASN A 837 -21.14 33.66 14.45
C ASN A 837 -22.23 33.28 13.43
N ASN A 838 -23.16 32.42 13.82
CA ASN A 838 -24.30 32.03 12.98
C ASN A 838 -25.23 33.22 12.73
N VAL A 839 -25.49 34.07 13.72
CA VAL A 839 -26.31 35.29 13.58
C VAL A 839 -25.69 36.28 12.59
N GLU A 840 -24.39 36.54 12.71
CA GLU A 840 -23.68 37.44 11.78
C GLU A 840 -23.70 36.89 10.35
N THR A 841 -23.48 35.58 10.21
CA THR A 841 -23.54 34.92 8.92
C THR A 841 -24.95 34.95 8.32
N LEU A 842 -26.00 34.71 9.11
CA LEU A 842 -27.38 34.77 8.64
C LEU A 842 -27.83 36.19 8.26
N LYS A 843 -27.33 37.22 8.95
CA LYS A 843 -27.52 38.63 8.55
C LYS A 843 -26.88 38.90 7.18
N ALA A 844 -25.65 38.43 6.98
CA ALA A 844 -24.96 38.54 5.70
C ALA A 844 -25.63 37.72 4.60
N TYR A 845 -26.12 36.53 4.93
CA TYR A 845 -26.85 35.61 4.05
C TYR A 845 -28.16 36.23 3.57
N GLN A 846 -29.02 36.69 4.47
CA GLN A 846 -30.33 37.27 4.16
C GLN A 846 -30.49 38.65 4.82
N ASN A 847 -30.93 38.70 6.08
CA ASN A 847 -31.19 39.92 6.85
C ASN A 847 -31.31 39.63 8.37
N GLY A 848 -31.52 40.69 9.18
CA GLY A 848 -31.65 40.58 10.64
C GLY A 848 -32.88 39.78 11.12
N ALA A 849 -34.01 39.84 10.42
CA ALA A 849 -35.20 39.08 10.78
C ALA A 849 -34.96 37.56 10.63
N TYR A 850 -34.21 37.16 9.60
CA TYR A 850 -33.83 35.77 9.37
C TYR A 850 -32.90 35.23 10.48
N ALA A 851 -31.94 36.05 10.93
CA ALA A 851 -31.10 35.72 12.07
C ALA A 851 -31.89 35.66 13.39
N LYS A 852 -32.92 36.51 13.56
CA LYS A 852 -33.80 36.47 14.74
C LYS A 852 -34.57 35.14 14.83
N ARG A 853 -35.11 34.65 13.71
CA ARG A 853 -35.78 33.34 13.60
C ARG A 853 -34.88 32.19 14.08
N TYR A 854 -33.58 32.25 13.79
CA TYR A 854 -32.60 31.27 14.27
C TYR A 854 -32.46 31.31 15.80
N VAL A 855 -32.22 32.50 16.36
CA VAL A 855 -32.02 32.69 17.81
C VAL A 855 -33.26 32.25 18.59
N GLU A 856 -34.46 32.61 18.12
CA GLU A 856 -35.73 32.27 18.79
C GLU A 856 -35.94 30.75 18.94
N LEU A 857 -35.56 29.94 17.94
CA LEU A 857 -35.67 28.48 18.07
C LEU A 857 -34.58 27.92 19.00
N VAL A 858 -33.32 28.34 18.82
CA VAL A 858 -32.20 27.84 19.62
C VAL A 858 -32.40 28.18 21.10
N GLN A 859 -32.88 29.38 21.43
CA GLN A 859 -33.16 29.76 22.80
C GLN A 859 -34.28 28.93 23.42
N ARG A 860 -35.38 28.68 22.69
CA ARG A 860 -36.47 27.79 23.17
C ARG A 860 -35.95 26.37 23.49
N VAL A 861 -35.06 25.85 22.66
CA VAL A 861 -34.41 24.55 22.90
C VAL A 861 -33.54 24.60 24.14
N ARG A 862 -32.70 25.64 24.28
CA ARG A 862 -31.81 25.83 25.44
C ARG A 862 -32.58 25.95 26.75
N ASP A 863 -33.67 26.71 26.77
CA ASP A 863 -34.51 26.89 27.95
C ASP A 863 -35.18 25.57 28.35
N THR A 864 -35.68 24.81 27.37
CA THR A 864 -36.32 23.51 27.62
C THR A 864 -35.30 22.46 28.06
N GLU A 865 -34.15 22.37 27.39
CA GLU A 865 -33.08 21.42 27.72
C GLU A 865 -32.53 21.69 29.12
N SER A 866 -32.31 22.96 29.49
CA SER A 866 -31.83 23.34 30.83
C SER A 866 -32.84 22.99 31.93
N ARG A 867 -34.14 23.06 31.63
CA ARG A 867 -35.22 22.70 32.56
C ARG A 867 -35.33 21.18 32.75
N VAL A 868 -35.18 20.40 31.68
CA VAL A 868 -35.30 18.92 31.72
C VAL A 868 -34.00 18.26 32.21
N PHE A 869 -32.84 18.85 31.91
CA PHE A 869 -31.50 18.34 32.25
C PHE A 869 -30.65 19.38 32.98
N PRO A 870 -31.02 19.79 34.20
CA PRO A 870 -30.28 20.81 34.94
C PRO A 870 -28.85 20.34 35.23
N GLY A 871 -27.86 21.20 34.99
CA GLY A 871 -26.44 20.94 35.24
C GLY A 871 -25.74 20.00 34.24
N GLN A 872 -26.42 19.57 33.18
CA GLN A 872 -25.82 18.75 32.11
C GLN A 872 -25.39 19.60 30.91
N GLN A 873 -24.44 19.09 30.12
CA GLN A 873 -23.97 19.74 28.89
C GLN A 873 -25.14 19.90 27.87
N PRO A 874 -25.27 21.06 27.20
CA PRO A 874 -26.42 21.40 26.33
C PRO A 874 -26.30 20.79 24.93
N MET A 875 -26.16 19.47 24.85
CA MET A 875 -25.89 18.72 23.60
C MET A 875 -26.99 18.89 22.54
N LEU A 876 -28.26 18.98 22.95
CA LEU A 876 -29.37 19.19 22.03
C LEU A 876 -29.35 20.62 21.48
N SER A 877 -29.09 21.60 22.34
CA SER A 877 -28.95 23.01 21.94
C SER A 877 -27.80 23.20 20.95
N GLU A 878 -26.66 22.53 21.17
CA GLU A 878 -25.54 22.52 20.23
C GLU A 878 -25.90 21.89 18.89
N ALA A 879 -26.56 20.72 18.91
CA ALA A 879 -27.01 20.06 17.70
C ALA A 879 -28.00 20.93 16.90
N VAL A 880 -28.94 21.60 17.58
CA VAL A 880 -29.90 22.50 16.93
C VAL A 880 -29.23 23.77 16.43
N ALA A 881 -28.33 24.38 17.20
CA ALA A 881 -27.58 25.55 16.76
C ALA A 881 -26.78 25.27 15.48
N PHE A 882 -26.17 24.09 15.38
CA PHE A 882 -25.44 23.68 14.18
C PHE A 882 -26.39 23.38 12.99
N ASN A 883 -27.35 22.48 13.21
CA ASN A 883 -28.17 21.93 12.12
C ASN A 883 -29.24 22.90 11.61
N TYR A 884 -29.82 23.71 12.49
CA TYR A 884 -30.77 24.73 12.06
C TYR A 884 -30.08 25.82 11.24
N PHE A 885 -28.88 26.26 11.66
CA PHE A 885 -28.08 27.18 10.88
C PHE A 885 -27.75 26.60 9.50
N LYS A 886 -27.31 25.33 9.43
CA LYS A 886 -27.02 24.64 8.16
C LYS A 886 -28.23 24.65 7.21
N LEU A 887 -29.43 24.37 7.74
CA LEU A 887 -30.66 24.37 6.94
C LEU A 887 -31.09 25.77 6.52
N LEU A 888 -30.94 26.78 7.37
CA LEU A 888 -31.27 28.17 7.05
C LEU A 888 -30.29 28.77 6.02
N ALA A 889 -29.00 28.48 6.15
CA ALA A 889 -27.94 28.93 5.26
C ALA A 889 -27.63 27.91 4.14
N TYR A 890 -28.67 27.37 3.52
CA TYR A 890 -28.50 26.46 2.38
C TYR A 890 -27.81 27.19 1.21
N LYS A 891 -26.92 26.48 0.51
CA LYS A 891 -26.05 27.08 -0.50
C LYS A 891 -26.73 27.17 -1.86
N ASP A 892 -27.57 28.18 -1.99
CA ASP A 892 -28.19 28.56 -3.25
C ASP A 892 -27.30 29.41 -4.15
N GLU A 893 -27.81 29.79 -5.31
CA GLU A 893 -27.08 30.53 -6.33
C GLU A 893 -26.54 31.87 -5.80
N TYR A 894 -27.32 32.57 -4.96
CA TYR A 894 -26.90 33.83 -4.33
C TYR A 894 -25.81 33.62 -3.27
N GLU A 895 -25.93 32.56 -2.47
CA GLU A 895 -24.96 32.26 -1.41
C GLU A 895 -23.64 31.74 -1.98
N VAL A 896 -23.69 30.82 -2.94
CA VAL A 896 -22.48 30.37 -3.66
C VAL A 896 -21.78 31.56 -4.31
N ALA A 897 -22.53 32.49 -4.91
CA ALA A 897 -21.98 33.72 -5.45
C ALA A 897 -21.28 34.57 -4.38
N ARG A 898 -21.94 34.79 -3.23
CA ARG A 898 -21.37 35.54 -2.10
C ARG A 898 -20.08 34.89 -1.59
N LEU A 899 -20.05 33.57 -1.43
CA LEU A 899 -18.89 32.81 -0.94
C LEU A 899 -17.69 32.83 -1.90
N TYR A 900 -17.93 33.09 -3.19
CA TYR A 900 -16.86 33.32 -4.16
C TYR A 900 -16.44 34.79 -4.25
N SER A 901 -17.34 35.74 -3.97
CA SER A 901 -17.09 37.18 -4.16
C SER A 901 -16.86 37.98 -2.88
N ASN A 902 -16.92 37.37 -1.69
CA ASN A 902 -16.69 38.04 -0.39
C ASN A 902 -15.23 38.39 -0.10
N GLY A 903 -14.30 38.04 -1.01
CA GLY A 903 -12.86 38.29 -0.90
C GLY A 903 -12.07 37.22 -0.14
N GLU A 904 -12.73 36.32 0.61
CA GLU A 904 -12.06 35.25 1.36
C GLU A 904 -11.41 34.23 0.42
N PHE A 905 -12.14 33.81 -0.62
CA PHE A 905 -11.61 32.90 -1.63
C PHE A 905 -10.42 33.50 -2.40
N THR A 906 -10.46 34.80 -2.71
CA THR A 906 -9.34 35.51 -3.35
C THR A 906 -8.10 35.52 -2.46
N ARG A 907 -8.26 35.83 -1.17
CA ARG A 907 -7.14 35.76 -0.20
C ARG A 907 -6.58 34.34 -0.09
N GLN A 908 -7.44 33.32 -0.10
CA GLN A 908 -7.00 31.92 -0.11
C GLN A 908 -6.16 31.60 -1.36
N LEU A 909 -6.60 32.06 -2.54
CA LEU A 909 -5.87 31.88 -3.79
C LEU A 909 -4.51 32.59 -3.76
N GLU A 910 -4.47 33.85 -3.33
CA GLU A 910 -3.24 34.66 -3.24
C GLU A 910 -2.24 34.09 -2.21
N ALA A 911 -2.74 33.45 -1.16
CA ALA A 911 -1.92 32.76 -0.17
C ALA A 911 -1.32 31.45 -0.70
N GLN A 912 -2.01 30.75 -1.60
CA GLN A 912 -1.57 29.44 -2.13
C GLN A 912 -0.82 29.53 -3.47
N PHE A 913 -1.10 30.54 -4.27
CA PHE A 913 -0.58 30.69 -5.63
C PHE A 913 0.14 32.03 -5.82
N GLU A 914 1.15 32.02 -6.67
CA GLU A 914 1.90 33.18 -7.11
C GLU A 914 2.05 33.21 -8.64
N GLY A 915 2.37 34.39 -9.18
CA GLY A 915 2.46 34.62 -10.62
C GLY A 915 1.09 34.75 -11.29
N ASP A 916 1.11 34.80 -12.63
CA ASP A 916 -0.11 34.99 -13.42
C ASP A 916 -0.89 33.69 -13.57
N TYR A 917 -2.16 33.70 -13.15
CA TYR A 917 -3.07 32.58 -13.30
C TYR A 917 -4.47 33.00 -13.77
N ARG A 918 -5.18 32.04 -14.38
CA ARG A 918 -6.58 32.18 -14.80
C ARG A 918 -7.43 31.14 -14.10
N LEU A 919 -8.64 31.53 -13.68
CA LEU A 919 -9.58 30.65 -13.00
C LEU A 919 -10.62 30.09 -13.98
N GLU A 920 -10.94 28.81 -13.82
CA GLU A 920 -12.09 28.15 -14.44
C GLU A 920 -13.01 27.59 -13.35
N PHE A 921 -14.28 27.98 -13.40
CA PHE A 921 -15.32 27.53 -12.48
C PHE A 921 -16.12 26.40 -13.11
N HIS A 922 -16.44 25.36 -12.34
CA HIS A 922 -17.17 24.18 -12.82
C HIS A 922 -18.60 24.16 -12.25
N LEU A 923 -19.57 24.58 -13.04
CA LEU A 923 -20.95 24.81 -12.60
C LEU A 923 -21.95 24.10 -13.50
N ALA A 924 -23.14 23.76 -12.99
CA ALA A 924 -24.26 23.23 -13.76
C ALA A 924 -25.52 24.10 -13.51
N PRO A 925 -25.64 25.29 -14.11
CA PRO A 925 -26.82 26.13 -13.93
C PRO A 925 -28.06 25.42 -14.46
N SER A 926 -29.13 25.35 -13.66
CA SER A 926 -30.34 24.55 -13.91
C SER A 926 -30.97 24.76 -15.31
N TRP A 927 -30.98 25.99 -15.82
CA TRP A 927 -31.52 26.36 -17.13
C TRP A 927 -30.59 26.12 -18.33
N LEU A 928 -29.32 25.76 -18.10
CA LEU A 928 -28.25 25.70 -19.12
C LEU A 928 -27.49 24.36 -19.11
N ALA A 929 -27.72 23.52 -18.10
CA ALA A 929 -27.07 22.23 -17.94
C ALA A 929 -27.66 21.22 -18.94
N ARG A 930 -26.82 20.77 -19.88
CA ARG A 930 -27.16 19.63 -20.72
C ARG A 930 -27.22 18.38 -19.84
N ARG A 931 -28.27 17.59 -20.01
CA ARG A 931 -28.39 16.28 -19.37
C ARG A 931 -27.58 15.25 -20.13
N ASP A 932 -27.02 14.32 -19.39
CA ASP A 932 -26.42 13.12 -19.93
C ASP A 932 -27.50 12.29 -20.66
N PRO A 933 -27.27 11.89 -21.92
CA PRO A 933 -28.25 11.13 -22.69
C PRO A 933 -28.59 9.76 -22.08
N HIS A 934 -27.71 9.18 -21.27
CA HIS A 934 -27.84 7.81 -20.78
C HIS A 934 -28.37 7.74 -19.34
N ASN A 935 -27.86 8.58 -18.44
CA ASN A 935 -28.32 8.59 -17.04
C ASN A 935 -29.25 9.75 -16.69
N GLY A 936 -29.49 10.68 -17.63
CA GLY A 936 -30.41 11.81 -17.45
C GLY A 936 -29.95 12.88 -16.46
N LEU A 937 -28.74 12.75 -15.90
CA LEU A 937 -28.19 13.66 -14.89
C LEU A 937 -27.59 14.92 -15.53
N PRO A 938 -27.68 16.09 -14.87
CA PRO A 938 -27.09 17.34 -15.36
C PRO A 938 -25.55 17.29 -15.37
N ARG A 939 -24.93 17.75 -16.45
CA ARG A 939 -23.46 17.85 -16.58
C ARG A 939 -22.95 19.25 -16.24
N LYS A 940 -21.80 19.31 -15.56
CA LYS A 940 -21.10 20.58 -15.30
C LYS A 940 -20.42 21.10 -16.56
N ARG A 941 -20.31 22.43 -16.63
CA ARG A 941 -19.62 23.19 -17.68
C ARG A 941 -18.57 24.08 -17.05
N SER A 942 -17.51 24.34 -17.81
CA SER A 942 -16.45 25.26 -17.38
C SER A 942 -16.78 26.69 -17.80
N PHE A 943 -16.65 27.62 -16.86
CA PHE A 943 -16.84 29.06 -17.04
C PHE A 943 -15.54 29.79 -16.73
N GLY A 944 -15.19 30.80 -17.52
CA GLY A 944 -13.94 31.54 -17.38
C GLY A 944 -13.92 32.54 -16.21
N PRO A 945 -12.85 33.34 -16.08
CA PRO A 945 -12.65 34.27 -14.95
C PRO A 945 -13.73 35.34 -14.79
N TRP A 946 -14.47 35.66 -15.85
CA TRP A 946 -15.58 36.63 -15.82
C TRP A 946 -16.66 36.26 -14.80
N MET A 947 -16.76 34.98 -14.43
CA MET A 947 -17.73 34.47 -13.47
C MET A 947 -17.58 35.10 -12.08
N LEU A 948 -16.38 35.54 -11.66
CA LEU A 948 -16.21 36.27 -10.40
C LEU A 948 -16.98 37.60 -10.37
N ARG A 949 -17.00 38.32 -11.50
CA ARG A 949 -17.78 39.57 -11.62
C ARG A 949 -19.27 39.27 -11.60
N ALA A 950 -19.68 38.22 -12.30
CA ALA A 950 -21.07 37.77 -12.28
C ALA A 950 -21.52 37.34 -10.87
N PHE A 951 -20.68 36.64 -10.11
CA PHE A 951 -20.95 36.31 -8.72
C PHE A 951 -21.07 37.55 -7.83
N ASN A 952 -20.19 38.55 -7.99
CA ASN A 952 -20.30 39.80 -7.23
C ASN A 952 -21.64 40.52 -7.46
N VAL A 953 -22.10 40.56 -8.71
CA VAL A 953 -23.39 41.15 -9.06
C VAL A 953 -24.54 40.31 -8.49
N LEU A 954 -24.52 38.99 -8.72
CA LEU A 954 -25.57 38.07 -8.27
C LEU A 954 -25.73 38.09 -6.74
N ALA A 955 -24.64 38.15 -5.98
CA ALA A 955 -24.66 38.20 -4.52
C ALA A 955 -25.45 39.42 -3.95
N LYS A 956 -25.54 40.52 -4.70
CA LYS A 956 -26.31 41.72 -4.29
C LYS A 956 -27.82 41.54 -4.42
N PHE A 957 -28.26 40.60 -5.26
CA PHE A 957 -29.69 40.29 -5.48
C PHE A 957 -30.25 39.29 -4.46
N LYS A 958 -29.54 39.01 -3.35
CA LYS A 958 -30.02 38.14 -2.27
C LYS A 958 -31.41 38.49 -1.72
N PHE A 959 -31.85 39.74 -1.86
CA PHE A 959 -33.19 40.17 -1.44
C PHE A 959 -34.33 39.55 -2.27
N LEU A 960 -34.03 39.04 -3.47
CA LEU A 960 -34.99 38.30 -4.30
C LEU A 960 -35.22 36.88 -3.78
N ARG A 961 -34.30 36.31 -3.00
CA ARG A 961 -34.36 34.92 -2.51
C ARG A 961 -35.71 34.61 -1.86
N GLY A 962 -36.39 33.59 -2.36
CA GLY A 962 -37.67 33.11 -1.81
C GLY A 962 -38.87 34.02 -2.09
N THR A 963 -38.70 35.10 -2.86
CA THR A 963 -39.81 35.93 -3.35
C THR A 963 -40.37 35.36 -4.66
N ALA A 964 -41.54 35.83 -5.09
CA ALA A 964 -42.11 35.46 -6.40
C ALA A 964 -41.25 35.93 -7.58
N LEU A 965 -40.29 36.85 -7.35
CA LEU A 965 -39.35 37.36 -8.35
C LEU A 965 -38.01 36.61 -8.34
N ASP A 966 -37.89 35.49 -7.61
CA ASP A 966 -36.69 34.68 -7.56
C ASP A 966 -36.59 33.74 -8.78
N PRO A 967 -35.74 34.02 -9.79
CA PRO A 967 -35.62 33.17 -10.97
C PRO A 967 -35.13 31.75 -10.65
N PHE A 968 -34.44 31.55 -9.51
CA PHE A 968 -33.92 30.25 -9.10
C PHE A 968 -34.86 29.52 -8.14
N GLY A 969 -35.72 30.25 -7.43
CA GLY A 969 -36.53 29.77 -6.32
C GLY A 969 -37.60 28.73 -6.69
N HIS A 970 -37.93 28.58 -7.97
CA HIS A 970 -38.99 27.68 -8.45
C HIS A 970 -38.55 26.24 -8.72
N SER A 971 -37.25 25.94 -8.66
CA SER A 971 -36.74 24.58 -8.86
C SER A 971 -37.22 23.63 -7.76
N LEU A 972 -37.30 22.32 -8.06
CA LEU A 972 -37.70 21.30 -7.08
C LEU A 972 -36.77 21.31 -5.86
N GLU A 973 -35.45 21.42 -6.08
CA GLU A 973 -34.44 21.47 -5.03
C GLU A 973 -34.67 22.65 -4.08
N ARG A 974 -34.96 23.86 -4.59
CA ARG A 974 -35.18 25.05 -3.74
C ARG A 974 -36.49 24.97 -2.95
N LYS A 975 -37.53 24.34 -3.52
CA LYS A 975 -38.78 24.06 -2.77
C LYS A 975 -38.50 23.10 -1.62
N GLN A 976 -37.84 21.99 -1.92
CA GLN A 976 -37.46 20.97 -0.95
C GLN A 976 -36.57 21.51 0.19
N GLU A 977 -35.62 22.41 -0.09
CA GLU A 977 -34.80 23.06 0.94
C GLU A 977 -35.62 23.94 1.89
N ARG A 978 -36.61 24.67 1.38
CA ARG A 978 -37.51 25.47 2.23
C ARG A 978 -38.42 24.57 3.06
N ASP A 979 -38.96 23.52 2.46
CA ASP A 979 -39.79 22.53 3.14
C ASP A 979 -39.00 21.81 4.25
N LEU A 980 -37.70 21.56 4.05
CA LEU A 980 -36.80 20.98 5.07
C LEU A 980 -36.64 21.89 6.28
N ILE A 981 -36.53 23.21 6.10
CA ILE A 981 -36.44 24.16 7.21
C ILE A 981 -37.69 24.03 8.08
N ASP A 982 -38.87 24.05 7.46
CA ASP A 982 -40.13 24.00 8.19
C ASP A 982 -40.40 22.61 8.78
N SER A 983 -39.98 21.53 8.10
CA SER A 983 -40.01 20.17 8.66
C SER A 983 -39.11 20.05 9.88
N TYR A 984 -37.90 20.60 9.83
CA TYR A 984 -36.98 20.55 10.95
C TYR A 984 -37.52 21.34 12.15
N VAL A 985 -38.15 22.50 11.93
CA VAL A 985 -38.81 23.24 13.02
C VAL A 985 -39.90 22.39 13.67
N ARG A 986 -40.74 21.69 12.88
CA ARG A 986 -41.75 20.75 13.41
C ARG A 986 -41.11 19.60 14.20
N ASP A 987 -40.01 19.04 13.71
CA ASP A 987 -39.27 17.98 14.41
C ASP A 987 -38.70 18.47 15.74
N ILE A 988 -38.17 19.69 15.79
CA ILE A 988 -37.71 20.30 17.05
C ILE A 988 -38.90 20.58 17.98
N GLU A 989 -40.04 21.04 17.48
CA GLU A 989 -41.23 21.23 18.30
C GLU A 989 -41.75 19.92 18.90
N LEU A 990 -41.74 18.83 18.12
CA LEU A 990 -42.03 17.49 18.61
C LEU A 990 -41.03 17.04 19.68
N ILE A 991 -39.73 17.27 19.47
CA ILE A 991 -38.70 17.02 20.49
C ILE A 991 -39.01 17.79 21.77
N LEU A 992 -39.31 19.09 21.70
CA LEU A 992 -39.58 19.90 22.89
C LEU A 992 -40.85 19.47 23.65
N GLN A 993 -41.82 18.88 22.96
CA GLN A 993 -43.04 18.33 23.59
C GLN A 993 -42.78 17.01 24.33
N HIS A 994 -41.89 16.16 23.80
CA HIS A 994 -41.68 14.80 24.30
C HIS A 994 -40.33 14.58 25.00
N LEU A 995 -39.47 15.61 25.15
CA LEU A 995 -38.11 15.47 25.68
C LEU A 995 -38.11 14.95 27.14
N GLN A 996 -37.49 13.79 27.33
CA GLN A 996 -37.33 13.09 28.62
C GLN A 996 -35.93 12.46 28.72
N ALA A 997 -35.51 12.04 29.91
CA ALA A 997 -34.19 11.43 30.10
C ALA A 997 -33.95 10.16 29.26
N GLN A 998 -34.97 9.32 29.12
CA GLN A 998 -34.90 8.05 28.40
C GLN A 998 -34.82 8.19 26.87
N ASN A 999 -35.31 9.28 26.28
CA ASN A 999 -35.34 9.49 24.83
C ASN A 999 -34.36 10.57 24.35
N ARG A 1000 -33.48 11.06 25.23
CA ARG A 1000 -32.49 12.10 24.91
C ARG A 1000 -31.62 11.74 23.70
N HIS A 1001 -31.19 10.47 23.59
CA HIS A 1001 -30.40 9.99 22.45
C HIS A 1001 -31.19 10.02 21.13
N THR A 1002 -32.46 9.62 21.16
CA THR A 1002 -33.37 9.67 19.99
C THR A 1002 -33.61 11.12 19.55
N ALA A 1003 -33.89 12.01 20.51
CA ALA A 1003 -34.04 13.45 20.25
C ALA A 1003 -32.78 14.06 19.64
N LEU A 1004 -31.60 13.72 20.16
CA LEU A 1004 -30.32 14.17 19.61
C LEU A 1004 -30.09 13.62 18.19
N SER A 1005 -30.41 12.35 17.96
CA SER A 1005 -30.28 11.71 16.64
C SER A 1005 -31.18 12.36 15.60
N LEU A 1006 -32.42 12.70 15.97
CA LEU A 1006 -33.35 13.41 15.10
C LEU A 1006 -32.88 14.84 14.81
N ALA A 1007 -32.40 15.57 15.82
CA ALA A 1007 -31.84 16.92 15.65
C ALA A 1007 -30.56 16.94 14.79
N ARG A 1008 -29.75 15.88 14.82
CA ARG A 1008 -28.52 15.74 14.01
C ARG A 1008 -28.74 15.20 12.61
N LEU A 1009 -29.95 14.76 12.26
CA LEU A 1009 -30.24 14.17 10.96
C LEU A 1009 -29.86 15.07 9.76
N PRO A 1010 -30.02 16.42 9.81
CA PRO A 1010 -29.56 17.29 8.73
C PRO A 1010 -28.06 17.23 8.44
N GLU A 1011 -27.23 16.73 9.36
CA GLU A 1011 -25.80 16.50 9.12
C GLU A 1011 -25.58 15.55 7.94
N ARG A 1012 -26.50 14.59 7.71
CA ARG A 1012 -26.45 13.62 6.60
C ARG A 1012 -26.88 14.21 5.26
N ILE A 1013 -27.64 15.31 5.27
CA ILE A 1013 -28.11 15.98 4.05
C ILE A 1013 -26.99 16.89 3.54
N ARG A 1014 -26.18 16.40 2.59
CA ARG A 1014 -25.04 17.12 2.00
C ARG A 1014 -25.07 17.01 0.48
N GLY A 1015 -24.40 17.95 -0.18
CA GLY A 1015 -24.19 17.95 -1.63
C GLY A 1015 -25.12 18.92 -2.34
N TYR A 1016 -25.25 18.72 -3.65
CA TYR A 1016 -25.99 19.59 -4.56
C TYR A 1016 -26.80 18.75 -5.54
N GLY A 1017 -27.90 19.29 -6.06
CA GLY A 1017 -28.77 18.65 -7.05
C GLY A 1017 -29.14 17.21 -6.67
N TYR A 1018 -28.91 16.27 -7.59
CA TYR A 1018 -29.29 14.87 -7.40
C TYR A 1018 -28.56 14.19 -6.23
N ILE A 1019 -27.36 14.64 -5.85
CA ILE A 1019 -26.64 14.12 -4.67
C ILE A 1019 -27.38 14.50 -3.39
N LYS A 1020 -27.81 15.77 -3.30
CA LYS A 1020 -28.58 16.24 -2.15
C LYS A 1020 -29.96 15.61 -2.09
N GLU A 1021 -30.63 15.49 -3.23
CA GLU A 1021 -31.95 14.83 -3.33
C GLU A 1021 -31.90 13.39 -2.79
N SER A 1022 -30.88 12.61 -3.18
CA SER A 1022 -30.69 11.25 -2.66
C SER A 1022 -30.48 11.25 -1.14
N ALA A 1023 -29.64 12.17 -0.63
CA ALA A 1023 -29.39 12.29 0.81
C ALA A 1023 -30.66 12.71 1.59
N MET A 1024 -31.50 13.56 1.01
CA MET A 1024 -32.77 13.97 1.60
C MET A 1024 -33.77 12.81 1.70
N LYS A 1025 -33.88 11.99 0.65
CA LYS A 1025 -34.75 10.80 0.67
C LYS A 1025 -34.31 9.80 1.76
N ALA A 1026 -33.01 9.53 1.85
CA ALA A 1026 -32.44 8.65 2.87
C ALA A 1026 -32.67 9.21 4.29
N ALA A 1027 -32.49 10.52 4.48
CA ALA A 1027 -32.76 11.18 5.75
C ALA A 1027 -34.25 11.12 6.13
N ALA A 1028 -35.16 11.37 5.19
CA ALA A 1028 -36.60 11.34 5.46
C ALA A 1028 -37.07 9.98 6.02
N LEU A 1029 -36.59 8.87 5.45
CA LEU A 1029 -36.90 7.52 5.94
C LEU A 1029 -36.43 7.33 7.40
N GLN A 1030 -35.24 7.82 7.75
CA GLN A 1030 -34.73 7.75 9.11
C GLN A 1030 -35.47 8.69 10.07
N ALA A 1031 -35.90 9.86 9.60
CA ALA A 1031 -36.70 10.80 10.38
C ALA A 1031 -38.00 10.15 10.86
N ASP A 1032 -38.70 9.43 9.98
CA ASP A 1032 -39.97 8.78 10.30
C ASP A 1032 -39.81 7.70 11.38
N ILE A 1033 -38.70 6.95 11.37
CA ILE A 1033 -38.37 5.97 12.41
C ILE A 1033 -38.10 6.68 13.74
N LEU A 1034 -37.31 7.74 13.74
CA LEU A 1034 -36.94 8.48 14.94
C LEU A 1034 -38.12 9.23 15.56
N ARG A 1035 -39.04 9.79 14.74
CA ARG A 1035 -40.28 10.43 15.21
C ARG A 1035 -41.16 9.44 15.98
N LYS A 1036 -41.41 8.25 15.40
CA LYS A 1036 -42.19 7.20 16.06
C LYS A 1036 -41.55 6.71 17.36
N SER A 1037 -40.23 6.56 17.38
CA SER A 1037 -39.49 6.18 18.59
C SER A 1037 -39.57 7.26 19.68
N LEU A 1038 -39.53 8.54 19.30
CA LEU A 1038 -39.65 9.66 20.23
C LEU A 1038 -41.04 9.72 20.89
N GLU A 1039 -42.11 9.49 20.13
CA GLU A 1039 -43.50 9.49 20.61
C GLU A 1039 -43.85 8.27 21.47
N SER A 1040 -43.31 7.09 21.14
CA SER A 1040 -43.56 5.83 21.87
C SER A 1040 -42.70 5.65 23.12
N GLY A 1041 -41.62 6.42 23.28
CA GLY A 1041 -40.68 6.27 24.40
C GLY A 1041 -39.77 5.04 24.29
N GLU A 1042 -39.85 4.26 23.20
CA GLU A 1042 -38.97 3.13 22.94
C GLU A 1042 -37.58 3.62 22.52
N VAL A 1043 -36.54 3.06 23.15
CA VAL A 1043 -35.15 3.25 22.75
C VAL A 1043 -34.88 2.36 21.55
N VAL A 1044 -35.18 2.85 20.34
CA VAL A 1044 -34.59 2.27 19.13
C VAL A 1044 -33.13 2.72 19.15
N ALA A 1045 -32.19 1.83 19.43
CA ALA A 1045 -30.78 2.08 19.18
C ALA A 1045 -30.59 2.06 17.65
N PRO A 1046 -30.60 3.21 16.95
CA PRO A 1046 -30.40 3.17 15.52
C PRO A 1046 -28.93 2.85 15.35
N LYS A 1047 -28.60 1.79 14.60
CA LYS A 1047 -27.26 1.67 14.03
C LYS A 1047 -27.09 2.83 13.04
N LEU A 1048 -26.70 3.99 13.56
CA LEU A 1048 -26.06 5.04 12.78
C LEU A 1048 -24.85 4.33 12.13
N TYR A 1049 -24.65 4.45 10.82
CA TYR A 1049 -23.57 3.79 10.04
C TYR A 1049 -23.84 2.42 9.41
N GLU A 1050 -24.98 2.22 8.74
CA GLU A 1050 -24.99 1.38 7.54
C GLU A 1050 -25.07 2.30 6.31
N ALA A 1051 -24.05 2.20 5.44
CA ALA A 1051 -24.18 2.65 4.06
C ALA A 1051 -25.28 1.79 3.43
N ALA A 1052 -26.19 2.39 2.66
CA ALA A 1052 -27.03 1.60 1.77
C ALA A 1052 -26.08 0.79 0.88
N ALA A 1053 -26.12 -0.53 1.03
CA ALA A 1053 -25.43 -1.46 0.16
C ALA A 1053 -25.89 -1.29 -1.28
#